data_AF-A0A3F2RRE3-F1
#
_entry.id   AF-A0A3F2RRE3-F1
#
_cell.length_a   1.000
_cell.length_b   1.000
_cell.length_c   1.000
_cell.angle_alpha   90.00
_cell.angle_beta   90.00
_cell.angle_gamma   90.00
#
_symmetry.space_group_name_H-M   'P 1'
#
loop_
_entity.id
_entity.type
_entity.pdbx_description
1 polymer ?
#
loop_
_entity_poly.entity_id
_entity_poly.type
_entity_poly.pdbx_seq_one_letter_code
_entity_poly.pdbx_strand_id
1 'polypeptide(L)'
;MESLQLGTTARKDVIACMVPFFPIQEDDGLGSSFQETSQALAARRAAEESKRHEKREGAALVIAGNSREGFHHRLRNIQLVALANALHKYHVPGLVALDLRYNHLGEHDVPTIEADDYGADQDVEGTPRDEREFVLDTASSLGRLLQPTATYACEIAELSLQGNRLGSESCRLLCTALDAAGTASPLRRLNLNSNPLGPAGGHAIAALLASSACRLQDLDVGNTELDASNLIAIAQALRGNRSLQSLNLDNPVIRTKEEEAIQYIGKMLQVNRVLTNLSLSKHQLTDNGAQVLAERLLDNRTLRRLALRANRIGSTGASALAALLLRHPTLAEFDISANRIGDVGAKAFALVLRANMVTPLEVLSLCSTSLTDEGVAVIASACLGPQNPEEGSRLRCLLLWGNIFGPKASPLLLELCDAGGRFHHYDVETDFLPRLVDDEVLVALFSTNEASPSDESFKEIAAQTQQEITVIHDVVMATHSKQDLAELRKEAAKPNLWDDATRAASIVQQLAALESREARAHELQRQFLDTKELFVLATEEGDDSVLRDCKSSMVTVRADAQQLRLELLLSHESDARSCFLEIQAGAGGTDSCDWTAMLARMYGRWAEGRGFQVHNVDESVGDEAGFRSVVLRLDGAYAYGWMKSEAGVHRLVRISPFDTAGRRHTSFAQVRVYPMAPEGGSKQEIEISTKDLRIDTFRSSGPGGQHVNTTDSAIRITHLPTGIVVQSQSDRSQHRNKAEALAMLRAKLYQRKLEDQARKRQQFTQGLGDNAWGSQIRSYVLHPYQMVKDHRTNYSESNAALVLDGDIDQFIEKMLLQQTASNSDGSNTSN
;
A
#
# COMPACT_ATOMS: atom_id res chain seq x y z
N MET A 1 -20.13 -6.49 -20.53
CA MET A 1 -19.80 -7.23 -19.29
C MET A 1 -19.58 -8.68 -19.60
N GLU A 2 -20.52 -9.42 -20.21
CA GLU A 2 -20.25 -10.78 -20.71
C GLU A 2 -19.05 -10.87 -21.66
N SER A 3 -18.88 -9.94 -22.62
CA SER A 3 -17.68 -9.91 -23.49
C SER A 3 -16.36 -9.60 -22.76
N LEU A 4 -16.43 -8.90 -21.63
CA LEU A 4 -15.28 -8.60 -20.75
C LEU A 4 -15.05 -9.74 -19.73
N GLN A 5 -16.10 -10.49 -19.37
CA GLN A 5 -16.10 -11.59 -18.39
C GLN A 5 -15.83 -12.97 -19.00
N LEU A 6 -16.21 -13.19 -20.27
CA LEU A 6 -16.00 -14.46 -21.01
C LEU A 6 -14.53 -14.72 -21.38
N GLY A 7 -13.60 -13.86 -20.93
CA GLY A 7 -12.16 -14.08 -21.12
C GLY A 7 -11.72 -14.14 -22.58
N THR A 8 -12.57 -13.75 -23.54
CA THR A 8 -12.22 -13.82 -24.95
C THR A 8 -11.42 -12.61 -25.43
N THR A 9 -11.40 -11.47 -24.70
CA THR A 9 -10.54 -10.31 -25.03
C THR A 9 -10.12 -9.37 -23.88
N ALA A 10 -10.49 -9.61 -22.62
CA ALA A 10 -10.07 -8.76 -21.49
C ALA A 10 -9.43 -9.56 -20.35
N ARG A 11 -8.34 -9.01 -19.79
CA ARG A 11 -7.37 -9.69 -18.92
C ARG A 11 -7.82 -9.65 -17.45
N LYS A 12 -7.36 -10.63 -16.65
CA LYS A 12 -7.71 -10.81 -15.23
C LYS A 12 -7.33 -9.63 -14.32
N ASP A 13 -6.36 -8.81 -14.69
CA ASP A 13 -5.87 -7.60 -14.00
C ASP A 13 -6.79 -6.40 -14.19
N VAL A 14 -7.29 -6.14 -15.41
CA VAL A 14 -8.31 -5.12 -15.69
C VAL A 14 -9.61 -5.53 -15.00
N ILE A 15 -9.94 -6.82 -15.05
CA ILE A 15 -11.02 -7.38 -14.24
C ILE A 15 -10.71 -7.19 -12.76
N ALA A 16 -9.50 -7.45 -12.26
CA ALA A 16 -9.15 -7.24 -10.84
C ALA A 16 -9.20 -5.77 -10.41
N CYS A 17 -8.82 -4.82 -11.27
CA CYS A 17 -8.97 -3.39 -11.03
C CYS A 17 -10.43 -2.95 -11.08
N MET A 18 -11.27 -3.61 -11.89
CA MET A 18 -12.70 -3.30 -12.04
C MET A 18 -13.61 -4.04 -11.04
N VAL A 19 -13.22 -5.22 -10.57
CA VAL A 19 -13.96 -6.09 -9.64
C VAL A 19 -14.34 -5.37 -8.34
N PRO A 20 -13.50 -4.50 -7.76
CA PRO A 20 -13.91 -3.64 -6.68
C PRO A 20 -15.11 -2.77 -7.08
N PHE A 21 -15.05 -2.13 -8.24
CA PHE A 21 -16.01 -1.12 -8.66
C PHE A 21 -17.35 -1.66 -9.19
N PHE A 22 -17.39 -2.92 -9.64
CA PHE A 22 -18.58 -3.54 -10.24
C PHE A 22 -18.86 -4.93 -9.67
N PRO A 23 -19.68 -5.06 -8.61
CA PRO A 23 -20.09 -6.38 -8.12
C PRO A 23 -21.08 -7.06 -9.09
N ILE A 24 -21.03 -8.40 -9.13
CA ILE A 24 -21.73 -9.25 -10.10
C ILE A 24 -23.21 -9.40 -9.68
N GLN A 25 -24.15 -9.01 -10.55
CA GLN A 25 -25.55 -9.44 -10.46
C GLN A 25 -25.72 -10.80 -11.15
N GLU A 26 -26.13 -11.82 -10.40
CA GLU A 26 -26.59 -13.11 -10.94
C GLU A 26 -28.09 -13.01 -11.25
N ASP A 27 -28.47 -13.10 -12.53
CA ASP A 27 -29.72 -13.70 -13.07
C ASP A 27 -29.68 -13.57 -14.62
N ASP A 28 -30.10 -14.50 -15.48
CA ASP A 28 -31.16 -15.52 -15.40
C ASP A 28 -30.82 -16.79 -16.22
N GLY A 29 -31.18 -17.97 -15.67
CA GLY A 29 -31.85 -19.03 -16.44
C GLY A 29 -31.04 -20.01 -17.29
N LEU A 30 -30.59 -21.13 -16.67
CA LEU A 30 -30.86 -22.52 -17.11
C LEU A 30 -30.15 -23.53 -16.19
N GLY A 31 -30.91 -24.29 -15.41
CA GLY A 31 -30.44 -25.54 -14.77
C GLY A 31 -30.73 -25.67 -13.27
N SER A 32 -31.85 -26.29 -12.94
CA SER A 32 -32.36 -26.54 -11.60
C SER A 32 -31.52 -27.51 -10.76
N SER A 33 -31.04 -27.07 -9.59
CA SER A 33 -31.22 -27.71 -8.27
C SER A 33 -30.43 -26.93 -7.20
N PHE A 34 -30.95 -26.88 -5.96
CA PHE A 34 -30.50 -26.09 -4.78
C PHE A 34 -31.16 -24.72 -4.60
N GLN A 35 -32.33 -24.72 -3.95
CA GLN A 35 -33.17 -23.54 -3.73
C GLN A 35 -33.19 -23.02 -2.28
N GLU A 36 -32.24 -23.40 -1.42
CA GLU A 36 -32.19 -22.90 -0.02
C GLU A 36 -30.91 -22.10 0.30
N THR A 37 -29.92 -22.06 -0.60
CA THR A 37 -28.66 -21.33 -0.42
C THR A 37 -28.64 -19.95 -1.09
N SER A 38 -29.56 -19.65 -2.00
CA SER A 38 -29.56 -18.42 -2.82
C SER A 38 -30.04 -17.17 -2.05
N GLN A 39 -31.05 -17.27 -1.19
CA GLN A 39 -31.58 -16.11 -0.45
C GLN A 39 -30.64 -15.62 0.67
N ALA A 40 -29.92 -16.54 1.32
CA ALA A 40 -28.91 -16.19 2.33
C ALA A 40 -27.63 -15.61 1.69
N LEU A 41 -27.24 -16.09 0.50
CA LEU A 41 -26.13 -15.52 -0.26
C LEU A 41 -26.48 -14.13 -0.82
N ALA A 42 -27.71 -13.92 -1.29
CA ALA A 42 -28.17 -12.62 -1.79
C ALA A 42 -28.23 -11.56 -0.67
N ALA A 43 -28.68 -11.93 0.54
CA ALA A 43 -28.68 -11.02 1.69
C ALA A 43 -27.25 -10.71 2.20
N ARG A 44 -26.34 -11.69 2.16
CA ARG A 44 -24.93 -11.52 2.54
C ARG A 44 -24.15 -10.71 1.51
N ARG A 45 -24.43 -10.89 0.21
CA ARG A 45 -23.89 -10.07 -0.89
C ARG A 45 -24.42 -8.64 -0.85
N ALA A 46 -25.71 -8.42 -0.58
CA ALA A 46 -26.28 -7.07 -0.41
C ALA A 46 -25.67 -6.35 0.82
N ALA A 47 -25.40 -7.07 1.91
CA ALA A 47 -24.72 -6.52 3.09
C ALA A 47 -23.22 -6.28 2.86
N GLU A 48 -22.54 -7.09 2.04
CA GLU A 48 -21.17 -6.88 1.59
C GLU A 48 -21.05 -5.72 0.58
N GLU A 49 -22.04 -5.51 -0.28
CA GLU A 49 -22.14 -4.37 -1.19
C GLU A 49 -22.38 -3.06 -0.43
N SER A 50 -23.27 -3.03 0.56
CA SER A 50 -23.45 -1.86 1.44
C SER A 50 -22.18 -1.54 2.25
N LYS A 51 -21.45 -2.54 2.74
CA LYS A 51 -20.16 -2.35 3.45
C LYS A 51 -19.00 -1.92 2.53
N ARG A 52 -19.04 -2.25 1.24
CA ARG A 52 -18.06 -1.81 0.23
C ARG A 52 -18.28 -0.36 -0.22
N HIS A 53 -19.53 0.13 -0.18
CA HIS A 53 -19.87 1.51 -0.52
C HIS A 53 -19.48 2.53 0.57
N GLU A 54 -19.45 2.13 1.85
CA GLU A 54 -19.09 3.02 2.97
C GLU A 54 -17.57 3.31 3.10
N LYS A 55 -16.70 2.65 2.32
CA LYS A 55 -15.22 2.73 2.43
C LYS A 55 -14.51 3.49 1.31
N ARG A 56 -15.21 4.09 0.35
CA ARG A 56 -14.61 4.67 -0.87
C ARG A 56 -14.65 6.19 -0.94
N GLU A 57 -14.23 6.92 0.08
CA GLU A 57 -13.94 8.35 -0.15
C GLU A 57 -12.63 8.46 -0.96
N GLY A 58 -12.72 8.65 -2.29
CA GLY A 58 -11.56 9.03 -3.12
C GLY A 58 -10.81 7.91 -3.85
N ALA A 59 -11.46 6.83 -4.29
CA ALA A 59 -10.79 5.76 -5.02
C ALA A 59 -10.37 6.19 -6.45
N ALA A 60 -9.19 5.73 -6.88
CA ALA A 60 -8.66 5.95 -8.22
C ALA A 60 -8.64 4.64 -9.02
N LEU A 61 -9.19 4.64 -10.24
CA LEU A 61 -9.06 3.53 -11.18
C LEU A 61 -7.92 3.83 -12.16
N VAL A 62 -6.83 3.06 -12.04
CA VAL A 62 -5.64 3.20 -12.89
C VAL A 62 -5.56 2.01 -13.84
N ILE A 63 -5.65 2.28 -15.14
CA ILE A 63 -5.48 1.33 -16.23
C ILE A 63 -4.40 1.91 -17.15
N ALA A 64 -3.13 1.77 -16.77
CA ALA A 64 -2.01 2.35 -17.51
C ALA A 64 -1.45 1.37 -18.56
N GLY A 65 -1.52 1.74 -19.84
CA GLY A 65 -1.04 0.92 -20.96
C GLY A 65 0.48 0.86 -21.11
N ASN A 66 1.23 1.67 -20.36
CA ASN A 66 2.70 1.65 -20.29
C ASN A 66 3.25 0.89 -19.07
N SER A 67 2.41 0.20 -18.31
CA SER A 67 2.88 -0.72 -17.26
C SER A 67 3.52 -1.97 -17.90
N ARG A 68 4.36 -2.69 -17.14
CA ARG A 68 4.93 -4.00 -17.56
C ARG A 68 3.83 -4.94 -18.06
N GLU A 69 2.68 -4.87 -17.40
CA GLU A 69 1.47 -5.58 -17.73
C GLU A 69 0.75 -5.00 -18.96
N GLY A 70 0.55 -3.68 -19.03
CA GLY A 70 -0.16 -2.98 -20.09
C GLY A 70 0.51 -3.03 -21.47
N PHE A 71 1.84 -3.22 -21.52
CA PHE A 71 2.59 -3.27 -22.78
C PHE A 71 2.11 -4.40 -23.71
N HIS A 72 1.68 -5.54 -23.14
CA HIS A 72 1.20 -6.70 -23.91
C HIS A 72 -0.30 -6.66 -24.23
N HIS A 73 -1.12 -5.97 -23.41
CA HIS A 73 -2.59 -6.00 -23.52
C HIS A 73 -3.24 -4.67 -23.10
N ARG A 74 -3.12 -3.63 -23.94
CA ARG A 74 -3.72 -2.31 -23.72
C ARG A 74 -5.25 -2.32 -23.78
N LEU A 75 -5.89 -1.38 -23.08
CA LEU A 75 -7.34 -1.13 -23.16
C LEU A 75 -7.69 -0.67 -24.58
N ARG A 76 -8.65 -1.32 -25.24
CA ARG A 76 -9.11 -0.95 -26.59
C ARG A 76 -10.30 0.03 -26.56
N ASN A 77 -10.54 0.74 -27.65
CA ASN A 77 -11.64 1.70 -27.80
C ASN A 77 -13.01 1.12 -27.44
N ILE A 78 -13.35 -0.06 -27.98
CA ILE A 78 -14.62 -0.73 -27.67
C ILE A 78 -14.75 -1.08 -26.18
N GLN A 79 -13.65 -1.41 -25.51
CA GLN A 79 -13.61 -1.72 -24.09
C GLN A 79 -13.77 -0.45 -23.25
N LEU A 80 -13.20 0.68 -23.69
CA LEU A 80 -13.43 1.97 -23.06
C LEU A 80 -14.90 2.41 -23.17
N VAL A 81 -15.52 2.26 -24.34
CA VAL A 81 -16.95 2.57 -24.51
C VAL A 81 -17.80 1.72 -23.57
N ALA A 82 -17.50 0.42 -23.47
CA ALA A 82 -18.17 -0.47 -22.54
C ALA A 82 -17.94 -0.07 -21.07
N LEU A 83 -16.72 0.33 -20.71
CA LEU A 83 -16.36 0.81 -19.38
C LEU A 83 -17.11 2.10 -19.02
N ALA A 84 -17.12 3.09 -19.90
CA ALA A 84 -17.82 4.35 -19.68
C ALA A 84 -19.33 4.14 -19.51
N ASN A 85 -19.95 3.30 -20.35
CA ASN A 85 -21.35 2.94 -20.22
C ASN A 85 -21.64 2.16 -18.93
N ALA A 86 -20.73 1.28 -18.51
CA ALA A 86 -20.86 0.56 -17.24
C ALA A 86 -20.77 1.51 -16.04
N LEU A 87 -19.78 2.43 -16.02
CA LEU A 87 -19.65 3.44 -14.97
C LEU A 87 -20.91 4.32 -14.88
N HIS A 88 -21.46 4.73 -16.03
CA HIS A 88 -22.69 5.51 -16.10
C HIS A 88 -23.91 4.72 -15.62
N LYS A 89 -24.02 3.43 -15.97
CA LYS A 89 -25.17 2.58 -15.60
C LYS A 89 -25.14 2.18 -14.12
N TYR A 90 -23.99 1.76 -13.61
CA TYR A 90 -23.87 1.16 -12.27
C TYR A 90 -23.58 2.17 -11.15
N HIS A 91 -23.39 3.46 -11.47
CA HIS A 91 -23.24 4.54 -10.49
C HIS A 91 -22.23 4.20 -9.40
N VAL A 92 -20.99 3.90 -9.82
CA VAL A 92 -19.93 3.46 -8.92
C VAL A 92 -19.59 4.56 -7.91
N PRO A 93 -20.02 4.46 -6.64
CA PRO A 93 -19.78 5.50 -5.64
C PRO A 93 -18.33 5.46 -5.20
N GLY A 94 -17.75 6.64 -5.04
CA GLY A 94 -16.40 6.83 -4.53
C GLY A 94 -15.29 6.79 -5.56
N LEU A 95 -15.59 6.65 -6.85
CA LEU A 95 -14.59 6.73 -7.93
C LEU A 95 -14.32 8.20 -8.27
N VAL A 96 -13.22 8.73 -7.74
CA VAL A 96 -12.86 10.16 -7.86
C VAL A 96 -11.78 10.41 -8.92
N ALA A 97 -10.96 9.41 -9.25
CA ALA A 97 -9.93 9.55 -10.28
C ALA A 97 -9.96 8.39 -11.29
N LEU A 98 -9.77 8.73 -12.56
CA LEU A 98 -9.69 7.78 -13.67
C LEU A 98 -8.40 8.05 -14.48
N ASP A 99 -7.44 7.13 -14.43
CA ASP A 99 -6.19 7.20 -15.19
C ASP A 99 -6.15 6.11 -16.27
N LEU A 100 -6.21 6.54 -17.53
CA LEU A 100 -6.22 5.68 -18.71
C LEU A 100 -5.00 5.92 -19.60
N ARG A 101 -3.88 6.36 -19.03
CA ARG A 101 -2.69 6.75 -19.80
C ARG A 101 -2.13 5.63 -20.70
N TYR A 102 -1.60 6.02 -21.86
CA TYR A 102 -0.84 5.19 -22.78
C TYR A 102 -1.56 3.92 -23.31
N ASN A 103 -2.89 3.94 -23.43
CA ASN A 103 -3.66 2.82 -23.99
C ASN A 103 -3.88 2.91 -25.51
N HIS A 104 -3.51 4.01 -26.16
CA HIS A 104 -3.78 4.29 -27.58
C HIS A 104 -5.28 4.37 -27.91
N LEU A 105 -6.04 5.10 -27.09
CA LEU A 105 -7.50 5.21 -27.17
C LEU A 105 -8.04 6.21 -28.21
N GLY A 106 -7.16 6.77 -29.02
CA GLY A 106 -7.45 7.89 -29.92
C GLY A 106 -7.52 7.51 -31.40
N GLU A 107 -7.40 8.54 -32.24
CA GLU A 107 -7.53 8.44 -33.68
C GLU A 107 -6.28 7.75 -34.24
N HIS A 108 -6.42 6.54 -34.81
CA HIS A 108 -5.33 5.95 -35.56
C HIS A 108 -5.13 6.76 -36.84
N ASP A 109 -4.01 7.49 -36.94
CA ASP A 109 -3.50 7.95 -38.22
C ASP A 109 -3.24 6.71 -39.08
N VAL A 110 -4.19 6.40 -39.96
CA VAL A 110 -3.92 5.54 -41.11
C VAL A 110 -3.03 6.43 -41.99
N PRO A 111 -1.77 6.05 -42.26
CA PRO A 111 -1.02 6.75 -43.29
C PRO A 111 -1.85 6.59 -44.57
N THR A 112 -2.26 7.70 -45.15
CA THR A 112 -2.67 7.74 -46.55
C THR A 112 -1.51 7.15 -47.35
N ILE A 113 -1.61 5.85 -47.66
CA ILE A 113 -0.83 5.26 -48.73
C ILE A 113 -1.27 6.05 -49.96
N GLU A 114 -0.41 6.98 -50.39
CA GLU A 114 -0.50 7.57 -51.71
C GLU A 114 -0.66 6.41 -52.68
N ALA A 115 -1.77 6.42 -53.39
CA ALA A 115 -2.15 5.39 -54.32
C ALA A 115 -1.24 5.49 -55.56
N ASP A 116 0.01 5.07 -55.43
CA ASP A 116 0.92 4.93 -56.56
C ASP A 116 1.70 3.61 -56.44
N ASP A 117 1.40 2.75 -57.41
CA ASP A 117 2.24 1.69 -57.95
C ASP A 117 2.59 0.51 -57.03
N TYR A 118 1.75 -0.55 -57.07
CA TYR A 118 2.15 -1.94 -57.40
C TYR A 118 0.97 -2.90 -57.16
N GLY A 119 0.49 -3.52 -58.25
CA GLY A 119 -0.05 -4.88 -58.27
C GLY A 119 -1.33 -5.19 -57.50
N ALA A 120 -2.45 -5.23 -58.23
CA ALA A 120 -3.65 -5.96 -57.85
C ALA A 120 -3.35 -7.46 -57.60
N ASP A 121 -4.23 -8.09 -56.83
CA ASP A 121 -4.27 -9.51 -56.45
C ASP A 121 -3.54 -9.90 -55.16
N GLN A 122 -4.18 -9.56 -54.04
CA GLN A 122 -4.32 -10.48 -52.90
C GLN A 122 -5.56 -10.10 -52.09
N ASP A 123 -6.64 -10.85 -52.31
CA ASP A 123 -7.80 -10.92 -51.43
C ASP A 123 -7.34 -11.44 -50.06
N VAL A 124 -7.00 -10.51 -49.16
CA VAL A 124 -6.93 -10.80 -47.72
C VAL A 124 -8.32 -10.51 -47.14
N GLU A 125 -9.18 -11.52 -47.22
CA GLU A 125 -10.36 -11.62 -46.37
C GLU A 125 -9.91 -11.52 -44.90
N GLY A 126 -10.25 -10.41 -44.23
CA GLY A 126 -9.98 -10.24 -42.80
C GLY A 126 -9.55 -8.85 -42.34
N THR A 127 -9.94 -7.77 -43.02
CA THR A 127 -9.87 -6.44 -42.37
C THR A 127 -10.96 -6.37 -41.31
N PRO A 128 -10.64 -6.22 -40.00
CA PRO A 128 -11.68 -6.16 -38.98
C PRO A 128 -12.47 -4.86 -39.17
N ARG A 129 -13.76 -5.00 -39.35
CA ARG A 129 -14.73 -3.92 -39.59
C ARG A 129 -14.98 -3.00 -38.39
N ASP A 130 -14.28 -3.17 -37.26
CA ASP A 130 -14.78 -2.75 -35.93
C ASP A 130 -13.90 -1.78 -35.13
N GLU A 131 -12.88 -1.11 -35.69
CA GLU A 131 -12.09 -0.13 -34.91
C GLU A 131 -12.32 1.34 -35.31
N ARG A 132 -12.71 1.63 -36.56
CA ARG A 132 -12.93 3.02 -37.02
C ARG A 132 -14.21 3.67 -36.46
N GLU A 133 -15.28 2.91 -36.26
CA GLU A 133 -16.55 3.42 -35.73
C GLU A 133 -16.43 3.81 -34.24
N PHE A 134 -15.64 3.05 -33.47
CA PHE A 134 -15.52 3.26 -32.03
C PHE A 134 -14.59 4.40 -31.60
N VAL A 135 -13.79 4.97 -32.51
CA VAL A 135 -12.83 6.06 -32.18
C VAL A 135 -13.56 7.33 -31.73
N LEU A 136 -14.61 7.76 -32.44
CA LEU A 136 -15.40 8.93 -32.03
C LEU A 136 -16.33 8.63 -30.85
N ASP A 137 -16.68 7.36 -30.70
CA ASP A 137 -17.50 6.88 -29.59
C ASP A 137 -16.73 6.87 -28.27
N THR A 138 -15.40 6.76 -28.25
CA THR A 138 -14.63 6.84 -26.99
C THR A 138 -14.75 8.23 -26.37
N ALA A 139 -14.45 9.28 -27.12
CA ALA A 139 -14.53 10.66 -26.67
C ALA A 139 -15.98 11.04 -26.32
N SER A 140 -16.95 10.62 -27.13
CA SER A 140 -18.38 10.85 -26.87
C SER A 140 -18.86 10.12 -25.61
N SER A 141 -18.40 8.88 -25.38
CA SER A 141 -18.78 8.10 -24.19
C SER A 141 -18.12 8.61 -22.93
N LEU A 142 -16.85 9.04 -23.00
CA LEU A 142 -16.20 9.77 -21.91
C LEU A 142 -16.89 11.11 -21.63
N GLY A 143 -17.27 11.85 -22.68
CA GLY A 143 -18.03 13.09 -22.53
C GLY A 143 -19.37 12.86 -21.82
N ARG A 144 -20.14 11.85 -22.22
CA ARG A 144 -21.39 11.46 -21.54
C ARG A 144 -21.16 11.00 -20.11
N LEU A 145 -20.08 10.28 -19.85
CA LEU A 145 -19.70 9.88 -18.49
C LEU A 145 -19.42 11.10 -17.59
N LEU A 146 -18.86 12.18 -18.14
CA LEU A 146 -18.56 13.38 -17.36
C LEU A 146 -19.77 14.32 -17.19
N GLN A 147 -20.84 14.09 -17.95
CA GLN A 147 -22.07 14.87 -17.86
C GLN A 147 -23.03 14.29 -16.83
N PRO A 148 -23.36 15.03 -15.76
CA PRO A 148 -24.40 14.60 -14.84
C PRO A 148 -25.77 14.63 -15.53
N THR A 149 -26.59 13.63 -15.25
CA THR A 149 -27.99 13.54 -15.70
C THR A 149 -28.92 13.49 -14.48
N ALA A 150 -30.24 13.48 -14.68
CA ALA A 150 -31.19 13.41 -13.57
C ALA A 150 -31.03 12.13 -12.71
N THR A 151 -30.47 11.07 -13.29
CA THR A 151 -30.27 9.77 -12.61
C THR A 151 -28.82 9.52 -12.22
N TYR A 152 -27.86 10.15 -12.90
CA TYR A 152 -26.42 9.92 -12.73
C TYR A 152 -25.69 11.18 -12.27
N ALA A 153 -24.97 11.08 -11.15
CA ALA A 153 -24.02 12.10 -10.70
C ALA A 153 -22.59 11.61 -10.99
N CYS A 154 -21.84 12.37 -11.78
CA CYS A 154 -20.41 12.13 -11.94
C CYS A 154 -19.69 12.52 -10.64
N GLU A 155 -18.78 11.68 -10.17
CA GLU A 155 -17.89 11.95 -9.02
C GLU A 155 -16.41 12.10 -9.43
N ILE A 156 -16.09 11.89 -10.73
CA ILE A 156 -14.71 11.89 -11.25
C ILE A 156 -14.14 13.30 -11.24
N ALA A 157 -13.34 13.62 -10.22
CA ALA A 157 -12.62 14.88 -10.11
C ALA A 157 -11.32 14.92 -10.93
N GLU A 158 -10.78 13.76 -11.32
CA GLU A 158 -9.50 13.67 -12.02
C GLU A 158 -9.55 12.70 -13.19
N LEU A 159 -9.12 13.17 -14.36
CA LEU A 159 -9.07 12.38 -15.59
C LEU A 159 -7.71 12.51 -16.26
N SER A 160 -7.02 11.37 -16.40
CA SER A 160 -5.77 11.28 -17.16
C SER A 160 -5.98 10.45 -18.43
N LEU A 161 -5.78 11.11 -19.56
CA LEU A 161 -5.80 10.53 -20.91
C LEU A 161 -4.44 10.69 -21.61
N GLN A 162 -3.36 10.83 -20.84
CA GLN A 162 -2.03 11.06 -21.37
C GLN A 162 -1.61 9.98 -22.37
N GLY A 163 -1.01 10.36 -23.50
CA GLY A 163 -0.38 9.40 -24.41
C GLY A 163 -1.34 8.46 -25.13
N ASN A 164 -2.60 8.85 -25.32
CA ASN A 164 -3.64 8.02 -25.94
C ASN A 164 -3.84 8.26 -27.43
N ARG A 165 -3.06 9.15 -28.06
CA ARG A 165 -3.23 9.52 -29.48
C ARG A 165 -4.58 10.18 -29.80
N LEU A 166 -5.16 10.91 -28.84
CA LEU A 166 -6.43 11.64 -29.06
C LEU A 166 -6.22 12.77 -30.07
N GLY A 167 -7.03 12.78 -31.13
CA GLY A 167 -7.02 13.80 -32.16
C GLY A 167 -7.84 15.04 -31.82
N SER A 168 -7.92 15.96 -32.79
CA SER A 168 -8.61 17.24 -32.64
C SER A 168 -10.12 17.11 -32.39
N GLU A 169 -10.76 16.14 -33.05
CA GLU A 169 -12.21 15.95 -32.94
C GLU A 169 -12.58 15.31 -31.60
N SER A 170 -11.81 14.31 -31.18
CA SER A 170 -11.91 13.72 -29.84
C SER A 170 -11.80 14.78 -28.73
N CYS A 171 -10.84 15.71 -28.87
CA CYS A 171 -10.67 16.82 -27.95
C CYS A 171 -11.89 17.77 -27.92
N ARG A 172 -12.41 18.10 -29.11
CA ARG A 172 -13.57 18.99 -29.27
C ARG A 172 -14.81 18.40 -28.60
N LEU A 173 -15.07 17.10 -28.79
CA LEU A 173 -16.17 16.39 -28.16
C LEU A 173 -16.04 16.37 -26.64
N LEU A 174 -14.83 16.13 -26.12
CA LEU A 174 -14.58 16.16 -24.69
C LEU A 174 -14.81 17.57 -24.09
N CYS A 175 -14.30 18.61 -24.75
CA CYS A 175 -14.44 19.99 -24.29
C CYS A 175 -15.89 20.47 -24.34
N THR A 176 -16.63 20.16 -25.41
CA THR A 176 -18.06 20.48 -25.52
C THR A 176 -18.88 19.73 -24.47
N ALA A 177 -18.51 18.48 -24.16
CA ALA A 177 -19.19 17.73 -23.13
C ALA A 177 -18.97 18.34 -21.73
N LEU A 178 -17.74 18.76 -21.42
CA LEU A 178 -17.38 19.43 -20.18
C LEU A 178 -18.06 20.80 -20.03
N ASP A 179 -18.13 21.58 -21.09
CA ASP A 179 -18.82 22.87 -21.08
C ASP A 179 -20.33 22.71 -20.84
N ALA A 180 -20.94 21.70 -21.49
CA ALA A 180 -22.35 21.36 -21.29
C ALA A 180 -22.64 20.81 -19.88
N ALA A 181 -21.70 20.08 -19.25
CA ALA A 181 -21.80 19.67 -17.85
C ALA A 181 -21.77 20.88 -16.89
N GLY A 182 -21.11 21.96 -17.32
CA GLY A 182 -21.06 23.24 -16.63
C GLY A 182 -20.63 23.12 -15.17
N THR A 183 -21.34 23.82 -14.27
CA THR A 183 -20.98 23.84 -12.83
C THR A 183 -21.26 22.52 -12.11
N ALA A 184 -21.97 21.60 -12.74
CA ALA A 184 -22.29 20.30 -12.16
C ALA A 184 -21.14 19.28 -12.36
N SER A 185 -20.15 19.58 -13.21
CA SER A 185 -18.99 18.71 -13.38
C SER A 185 -18.09 18.73 -12.12
N PRO A 186 -17.79 17.56 -11.53
CA PRO A 186 -16.81 17.43 -10.44
C PRO A 186 -15.37 17.59 -10.92
N LEU A 187 -15.11 17.53 -12.24
CA LEU A 187 -13.76 17.48 -12.79
C LEU A 187 -12.96 18.74 -12.41
N ARG A 188 -11.79 18.54 -11.80
CA ARG A 188 -10.83 19.58 -11.41
C ARG A 188 -9.48 19.39 -12.09
N ARG A 189 -9.06 18.15 -12.36
CA ARG A 189 -7.79 17.84 -13.04
C ARG A 189 -8.02 17.12 -14.36
N LEU A 190 -7.43 17.65 -15.43
CA LEU A 190 -7.47 17.03 -16.75
C LEU A 190 -6.06 16.95 -17.35
N ASN A 191 -5.60 15.74 -17.63
CA ASN A 191 -4.31 15.50 -18.29
C ASN A 191 -4.53 14.94 -19.69
N LEU A 192 -4.23 15.76 -20.70
CA LEU A 192 -4.26 15.43 -22.14
C LEU A 192 -2.86 15.40 -22.74
N ASN A 193 -1.79 15.39 -21.95
CA ASN A 193 -0.42 15.46 -22.42
C ASN A 193 -0.11 14.33 -23.43
N SER A 194 0.76 14.60 -24.41
CA SER A 194 1.22 13.61 -25.38
C SER A 194 0.07 13.04 -26.25
N ASN A 195 -0.88 13.88 -26.64
CA ASN A 195 -1.95 13.55 -27.58
C ASN A 195 -1.95 14.55 -28.75
N PRO A 196 -2.06 14.12 -30.02
CA PRO A 196 -2.04 14.99 -31.20
C PRO A 196 -3.35 15.78 -31.37
N LEU A 197 -3.66 16.68 -30.43
CA LEU A 197 -4.90 17.46 -30.44
C LEU A 197 -4.96 18.45 -31.61
N GLY A 198 -3.80 18.91 -32.07
CA GLY A 198 -3.65 19.85 -33.18
C GLY A 198 -4.37 21.21 -32.97
N PRO A 199 -4.40 22.06 -34.00
CA PRO A 199 -4.92 23.42 -33.88
C PRO A 199 -6.40 23.52 -33.52
N ALA A 200 -7.25 22.64 -34.05
CA ALA A 200 -8.68 22.66 -33.75
C ALA A 200 -8.97 22.24 -32.30
N GLY A 201 -8.27 21.22 -31.78
CA GLY A 201 -8.37 20.81 -30.38
C GLY A 201 -7.93 21.91 -29.42
N GLY A 202 -6.83 22.60 -29.73
CA GLY A 202 -6.36 23.76 -28.96
C GLY A 202 -7.38 24.89 -28.83
N HIS A 203 -8.11 25.21 -29.91
CA HIS A 203 -9.19 26.21 -29.86
C HIS A 203 -10.38 25.74 -29.01
N ALA A 204 -10.70 24.44 -29.03
CA ALA A 204 -11.75 23.89 -28.17
C ALA A 204 -11.38 24.01 -26.68
N ILE A 205 -10.12 23.76 -26.32
CA ILE A 205 -9.60 23.97 -24.97
C ILE A 205 -9.68 25.46 -24.59
N ALA A 206 -9.28 26.37 -25.48
CA ALA A 206 -9.38 27.80 -25.23
C ALA A 206 -10.84 28.25 -24.99
N ALA A 207 -11.79 27.72 -25.77
CA ALA A 207 -13.22 27.99 -25.60
C ALA A 207 -13.74 27.48 -24.24
N LEU A 208 -13.35 26.26 -23.84
CA LEU A 208 -13.68 25.71 -22.52
C LEU A 208 -13.12 26.57 -21.39
N LEU A 209 -11.86 27.02 -21.49
CA LEU A 209 -11.23 27.87 -20.47
C LEU A 209 -11.86 29.26 -20.39
N ALA A 210 -12.39 29.78 -21.50
CA ALA A 210 -13.10 31.06 -21.54
C ALA A 210 -14.51 30.97 -20.93
N SER A 211 -15.09 29.77 -20.84
CA SER A 211 -16.40 29.55 -20.27
C SER A 211 -16.44 29.87 -18.77
N SER A 212 -17.44 30.65 -18.36
CA SER A 212 -17.68 30.95 -16.94
C SER A 212 -18.08 29.71 -16.11
N ALA A 213 -18.50 28.64 -16.78
CA ALA A 213 -18.88 27.39 -16.16
C ALA A 213 -17.68 26.47 -15.91
N CYS A 214 -16.50 26.77 -16.47
CA CYS A 214 -15.29 25.97 -16.27
C CYS A 214 -14.89 25.93 -14.78
N ARG A 215 -14.55 24.73 -14.31
CA ARG A 215 -14.11 24.46 -12.93
C ARG A 215 -12.77 23.76 -12.85
N LEU A 216 -12.10 23.55 -13.98
CA LEU A 216 -10.77 22.97 -14.02
C LEU A 216 -9.80 23.84 -13.22
N GLN A 217 -9.03 23.19 -12.36
CA GLN A 217 -7.96 23.75 -11.54
C GLN A 217 -6.61 23.37 -12.12
N ASP A 218 -6.44 22.15 -12.63
CA ASP A 218 -5.21 21.69 -13.25
C ASP A 218 -5.45 21.16 -14.66
N LEU A 219 -4.71 21.69 -15.63
CA LEU A 219 -4.77 21.28 -17.02
C LEU A 219 -3.37 21.01 -17.55
N ASP A 220 -3.13 19.78 -18.01
CA ASP A 220 -1.91 19.42 -18.74
C ASP A 220 -2.24 19.16 -20.21
N VAL A 221 -1.74 20.03 -21.09
CA VAL A 221 -1.86 19.92 -22.55
C VAL A 221 -0.46 19.98 -23.19
N GLY A 222 0.58 19.54 -22.47
CA GLY A 222 1.94 19.48 -23.01
C GLY A 222 2.09 18.44 -24.12
N ASN A 223 2.98 18.67 -25.09
CA ASN A 223 3.23 17.79 -26.23
C ASN A 223 1.94 17.44 -27.00
N THR A 224 1.08 18.44 -27.25
CA THR A 224 -0.23 18.22 -27.91
C THR A 224 -0.41 18.84 -29.31
N GLU A 225 0.70 19.22 -29.94
CA GLU A 225 0.71 19.82 -31.28
C GLU A 225 -0.03 21.16 -31.40
N LEU A 226 -0.14 21.91 -30.30
CA LEU A 226 -0.70 23.25 -30.29
C LEU A 226 0.19 24.22 -31.08
N ASP A 227 -0.40 25.09 -31.88
CA ASP A 227 0.33 26.13 -32.60
C ASP A 227 0.27 27.50 -31.87
N ALA A 228 0.95 28.49 -32.43
CA ALA A 228 0.98 29.85 -31.88
C ALA A 228 -0.42 30.48 -31.76
N SER A 229 -1.36 30.15 -32.66
CA SER A 229 -2.73 30.67 -32.59
C SER A 229 -3.48 30.12 -31.38
N ASN A 230 -3.25 28.84 -31.05
CA ASN A 230 -3.79 28.23 -29.83
C ASN A 230 -3.23 28.87 -28.57
N LEU A 231 -1.92 29.11 -28.50
CA LEU A 231 -1.30 29.77 -27.35
C LEU A 231 -1.89 31.16 -27.11
N ILE A 232 -2.13 31.92 -28.18
CA ILE A 232 -2.79 33.23 -28.11
C ILE A 232 -4.24 33.08 -27.61
N ALA A 233 -5.00 32.13 -28.15
CA ALA A 233 -6.38 31.89 -27.73
C ALA A 233 -6.49 31.48 -26.26
N ILE A 234 -5.62 30.57 -25.80
CA ILE A 234 -5.54 30.13 -24.40
C ILE A 234 -5.14 31.31 -23.50
N ALA A 235 -4.15 32.10 -23.89
CA ALA A 235 -3.74 33.28 -23.14
C ALA A 235 -4.87 34.33 -23.03
N GLN A 236 -5.67 34.52 -24.08
CA GLN A 236 -6.83 35.41 -24.05
C GLN A 236 -7.93 34.88 -23.11
N ALA A 237 -8.24 33.58 -23.19
CA ALA A 237 -9.22 32.93 -22.32
C ALA A 237 -8.86 33.05 -20.83
N LEU A 238 -7.59 32.84 -20.50
CA LEU A 238 -7.09 32.86 -19.12
C LEU A 238 -7.08 34.25 -18.47
N ARG A 239 -7.22 35.35 -19.22
CA ARG A 239 -7.36 36.69 -18.62
C ARG A 239 -8.58 36.79 -17.71
N GLY A 240 -9.67 36.13 -18.09
CA GLY A 240 -10.93 36.13 -17.35
C GLY A 240 -11.16 34.86 -16.50
N ASN A 241 -10.37 33.82 -16.71
CA ASN A 241 -10.53 32.55 -16.01
C ASN A 241 -10.23 32.70 -14.51
N ARG A 242 -11.09 32.12 -13.68
CA ARG A 242 -11.02 32.21 -12.21
C ARG A 242 -10.82 30.87 -11.50
N SER A 243 -10.67 29.78 -12.25
CA SER A 243 -10.59 28.42 -11.69
C SER A 243 -9.21 27.79 -11.83
N LEU A 244 -8.53 28.02 -12.96
CA LEU A 244 -7.31 27.32 -13.33
C LEU A 244 -6.10 27.84 -12.55
N GLN A 245 -5.49 26.95 -11.77
CA GLN A 245 -4.35 27.18 -10.90
C GLN A 245 -3.05 26.63 -11.51
N SER A 246 -3.12 25.47 -12.18
CA SER A 246 -1.98 24.85 -12.85
C SER A 246 -2.22 24.66 -14.34
N LEU A 247 -1.25 25.06 -15.14
CA LEU A 247 -1.28 24.90 -16.59
C LEU A 247 0.08 24.44 -17.14
N ASN A 248 0.08 23.33 -17.87
CA ASN A 248 1.23 22.89 -18.66
C ASN A 248 0.96 23.07 -20.16
N LEU A 249 1.77 23.90 -20.81
CA LEU A 249 1.73 24.18 -22.26
C LEU A 249 3.00 23.69 -22.98
N ASP A 250 3.71 22.72 -22.43
CA ASP A 250 5.02 22.30 -22.96
C ASP A 250 5.00 21.86 -24.43
N ASN A 251 6.09 22.13 -25.14
CA ASN A 251 6.37 21.62 -26.49
C ASN A 251 5.21 21.80 -27.51
N PRO A 252 4.76 23.04 -27.78
CA PRO A 252 3.83 23.28 -28.88
C PRO A 252 4.50 23.00 -30.24
N VAL A 253 3.68 22.76 -31.27
CA VAL A 253 4.13 22.69 -32.66
C VAL A 253 4.22 24.10 -33.23
N ILE A 254 5.45 24.60 -33.23
CA ILE A 254 5.77 25.98 -33.53
C ILE A 254 6.49 26.03 -34.87
N ARG A 255 5.87 26.66 -35.88
CA ARG A 255 6.47 26.81 -37.22
C ARG A 255 7.08 28.20 -37.47
N THR A 256 6.80 29.20 -36.64
CA THR A 256 7.22 30.61 -36.81
C THR A 256 7.97 31.14 -35.58
N LYS A 257 8.61 32.31 -35.69
CA LYS A 257 9.32 32.97 -34.56
C LYS A 257 8.30 33.64 -33.62
N GLU A 258 8.15 33.11 -32.42
CA GLU A 258 6.99 33.27 -31.53
C GLU A 258 6.99 34.43 -30.54
N GLU A 259 7.66 35.54 -30.84
CA GLU A 259 7.62 36.66 -29.90
C GLU A 259 6.19 37.17 -29.67
N GLU A 260 5.27 36.98 -30.63
CA GLU A 260 3.88 37.37 -30.49
C GLU A 260 3.12 36.55 -29.43
N ALA A 261 3.15 35.21 -29.48
CA ALA A 261 2.42 34.36 -28.54
C ALA A 261 2.85 34.62 -27.08
N ILE A 262 4.15 34.83 -26.87
CA ILE A 262 4.73 35.13 -25.57
C ILE A 262 4.32 36.51 -25.06
N GLN A 263 4.16 37.50 -25.93
CA GLN A 263 3.59 38.78 -25.53
C GLN A 263 2.15 38.63 -25.00
N TYR A 264 1.34 37.76 -25.60
CA TYR A 264 -0.02 37.49 -25.11
C TYR A 264 0.00 36.76 -23.77
N ILE A 265 0.87 35.77 -23.60
CA ILE A 265 1.06 35.05 -22.33
C ILE A 265 1.55 36.02 -21.24
N GLY A 266 2.53 36.88 -21.52
CA GLY A 266 2.99 37.91 -20.59
C GLY A 266 1.87 38.89 -20.20
N LYS A 267 1.09 39.38 -21.17
CA LYS A 267 -0.09 40.23 -20.89
C LYS A 267 -1.14 39.50 -20.06
N MET A 268 -1.32 38.19 -20.27
CA MET A 268 -2.22 37.36 -19.48
C MET A 268 -1.73 37.27 -18.03
N LEU A 269 -0.45 36.96 -17.82
CA LEU A 269 0.17 36.85 -16.50
C LEU A 269 0.13 38.17 -15.71
N GLN A 270 0.19 39.31 -16.39
CA GLN A 270 0.05 40.62 -15.75
C GLN A 270 -1.34 40.83 -15.11
N VAL A 271 -2.39 40.23 -15.70
CA VAL A 271 -3.79 40.44 -15.28
C VAL A 271 -4.33 39.27 -14.46
N ASN A 272 -3.95 38.04 -14.78
CA ASN A 272 -4.46 36.83 -14.13
C ASN A 272 -4.02 36.79 -12.66
N ARG A 273 -4.97 36.48 -11.77
CA ARG A 273 -4.78 36.44 -10.31
C ARG A 273 -5.12 35.07 -9.71
N VAL A 274 -5.11 34.00 -10.50
CA VAL A 274 -5.48 32.66 -10.04
C VAL A 274 -4.39 31.64 -10.34
N LEU A 275 -3.74 31.74 -11.50
CA LEU A 275 -2.70 30.82 -11.91
C LEU A 275 -1.51 30.91 -10.94
N THR A 276 -1.15 29.76 -10.36
CA THR A 276 -0.04 29.57 -9.44
C THR A 276 1.09 28.78 -10.09
N ASN A 277 0.80 27.92 -11.07
CA ASN A 277 1.77 27.03 -11.69
C ASN A 277 1.65 27.13 -13.22
N LEU A 278 2.77 27.46 -13.88
CA LEU A 278 2.84 27.54 -15.34
C LEU A 278 4.10 26.87 -15.88
N SER A 279 3.94 25.99 -16.87
CA SER A 279 5.05 25.45 -17.65
C SER A 279 4.98 25.92 -19.11
N LEU A 280 6.09 26.51 -19.58
CA LEU A 280 6.35 26.94 -20.96
C LEU A 280 7.65 26.30 -21.45
N SER A 281 7.87 25.02 -21.13
CA SER A 281 9.09 24.32 -21.50
C SER A 281 9.06 23.93 -22.99
N LYS A 282 10.21 23.96 -23.67
CA LYS A 282 10.34 23.64 -25.10
C LYS A 282 9.57 24.57 -26.06
N HIS A 283 9.42 25.85 -25.72
CA HIS A 283 8.82 26.90 -26.57
C HIS A 283 9.84 27.61 -27.48
N GLN A 284 11.10 27.17 -27.50
CA GLN A 284 12.19 27.87 -28.22
C GLN A 284 12.36 29.35 -27.81
N LEU A 285 11.98 29.72 -26.58
CA LEU A 285 12.06 31.09 -26.06
C LEU A 285 13.47 31.66 -26.16
N THR A 286 13.60 32.86 -26.73
CA THR A 286 14.87 33.61 -26.81
C THR A 286 15.01 34.56 -25.62
N ASP A 287 16.17 35.23 -25.52
CA ASP A 287 16.43 36.26 -24.50
C ASP A 287 15.39 37.39 -24.50
N ASN A 288 14.91 37.80 -25.68
CA ASN A 288 13.88 38.85 -25.80
C ASN A 288 12.54 38.36 -25.20
N GLY A 289 12.15 37.11 -25.47
CA GLY A 289 10.96 36.50 -24.86
C GLY A 289 11.07 36.39 -23.34
N ALA A 290 12.24 35.99 -22.83
CA ALA A 290 12.52 35.95 -21.40
C ALA A 290 12.44 37.34 -20.75
N GLN A 291 12.95 38.38 -21.40
CA GLN A 291 12.85 39.76 -20.92
C GLN A 291 11.40 40.23 -20.86
N VAL A 292 10.59 39.96 -21.89
CA VAL A 292 9.16 40.29 -21.90
C VAL A 292 8.42 39.61 -20.75
N LEU A 293 8.68 38.32 -20.50
CA LEU A 293 8.10 37.61 -19.37
C LEU A 293 8.54 38.22 -18.03
N ALA A 294 9.84 38.54 -17.88
CA ALA A 294 10.38 39.16 -16.68
C ALA A 294 9.72 40.50 -16.37
N GLU A 295 9.55 41.37 -17.37
CA GLU A 295 8.91 42.67 -17.20
C GLU A 295 7.42 42.56 -16.81
N ARG A 296 6.69 41.61 -17.42
CA ARG A 296 5.25 41.44 -17.18
C ARG A 296 4.91 40.74 -15.88
N LEU A 297 5.81 39.88 -15.39
CA LEU A 297 5.63 39.15 -14.13
C LEU A 297 5.88 40.01 -12.89
N LEU A 298 6.56 41.15 -12.99
CA LEU A 298 6.79 42.03 -11.82
C LEU A 298 5.50 42.49 -11.13
N ASP A 299 4.41 42.61 -11.88
CA ASP A 299 3.08 42.98 -11.36
C ASP A 299 2.28 41.77 -10.86
N ASN A 300 2.68 40.54 -11.23
CA ASN A 300 2.01 39.33 -10.82
C ASN A 300 2.28 39.03 -9.34
N ARG A 301 1.26 38.52 -8.64
CA ARG A 301 1.30 38.27 -7.20
C ARG A 301 0.84 36.86 -6.82
N THR A 302 0.64 35.99 -7.79
CA THR A 302 0.00 34.68 -7.58
C THR A 302 0.84 33.52 -8.07
N LEU A 303 1.65 33.73 -9.11
CA LEU A 303 2.48 32.70 -9.69
C LEU A 303 3.58 32.26 -8.71
N ARG A 304 3.53 30.98 -8.35
CA ARG A 304 4.46 30.31 -7.42
C ARG A 304 5.46 29.43 -8.14
N ARG A 305 5.07 28.74 -9.21
CA ARG A 305 5.93 27.90 -10.03
C ARG A 305 5.96 28.39 -11.47
N LEU A 306 7.17 28.57 -12.01
CA LEU A 306 7.39 28.85 -13.42
C LEU A 306 8.48 27.93 -13.97
N ALA A 307 8.13 27.11 -14.96
CA ALA A 307 9.05 26.26 -15.69
C ALA A 307 9.27 26.76 -17.11
N LEU A 308 10.55 26.99 -17.45
CA LEU A 308 11.06 27.48 -18.74
C LEU A 308 12.12 26.51 -19.30
N ARG A 309 12.03 25.23 -18.97
CA ARG A 309 13.02 24.22 -19.33
C ARG A 309 13.15 24.05 -20.85
N ALA A 310 14.35 23.73 -21.32
CA ALA A 310 14.61 23.37 -22.73
C ALA A 310 14.18 24.46 -23.73
N ASN A 311 14.46 25.72 -23.41
CA ASN A 311 14.27 26.86 -24.29
C ASN A 311 15.60 27.33 -24.91
N ARG A 312 15.60 28.46 -25.62
CA ARG A 312 16.81 29.08 -26.22
C ARG A 312 17.25 30.31 -25.43
N ILE A 313 17.05 30.31 -24.11
CA ILE A 313 17.40 31.43 -23.24
C ILE A 313 18.92 31.41 -23.02
N GLY A 314 19.56 32.53 -23.34
CA GLY A 314 20.96 32.82 -23.14
C GLY A 314 21.23 33.55 -21.83
N SER A 315 22.43 34.09 -21.70
CA SER A 315 22.89 34.78 -20.49
C SER A 315 22.14 36.09 -20.20
N THR A 316 21.71 36.81 -21.24
CA THR A 316 21.00 38.09 -21.10
C THR A 316 19.57 37.88 -20.62
N GLY A 317 18.85 36.91 -21.19
CA GLY A 317 17.52 36.51 -20.73
C GLY A 317 17.55 35.92 -19.32
N ALA A 318 18.55 35.09 -19.02
CA ALA A 318 18.78 34.57 -17.66
C ALA A 318 19.00 35.70 -16.64
N SER A 319 19.76 36.75 -16.99
CA SER A 319 19.97 37.91 -16.12
C SER A 319 18.68 38.68 -15.88
N ALA A 320 17.82 38.85 -16.90
CA ALA A 320 16.51 39.49 -16.74
C ALA A 320 15.59 38.68 -15.80
N LEU A 321 15.59 37.35 -15.93
CA LEU A 321 14.81 36.44 -15.08
C LEU A 321 15.33 36.42 -13.64
N ALA A 322 16.65 36.44 -13.43
CA ALA A 322 17.24 36.59 -12.11
C ALA A 322 16.86 37.93 -11.45
N ALA A 323 16.84 39.03 -12.22
CA ALA A 323 16.38 40.34 -11.75
C ALA A 323 14.89 40.35 -11.37
N LEU A 324 14.05 39.59 -12.09
CA LEU A 324 12.67 39.32 -11.70
C LEU A 324 12.61 38.62 -10.33
N LEU A 325 13.34 37.51 -10.15
CA LEU A 325 13.31 36.72 -8.91
C LEU A 325 13.72 37.51 -7.66
N LEU A 326 14.63 38.48 -7.80
CA LEU A 326 15.01 39.37 -6.70
C LEU A 326 13.86 40.25 -6.18
N ARG A 327 12.83 40.48 -7.02
CA ARG A 327 11.73 41.43 -6.74
C ARG A 327 10.37 40.76 -6.66
N HIS A 328 10.24 39.53 -7.17
CA HIS A 328 8.96 38.85 -7.26
C HIS A 328 8.52 38.31 -5.89
N PRO A 329 7.29 38.60 -5.42
CA PRO A 329 6.92 38.34 -4.03
C PRO A 329 6.45 36.90 -3.76
N THR A 330 6.15 36.11 -4.79
CA THR A 330 5.51 34.79 -4.62
C THR A 330 6.15 33.64 -5.39
N LEU A 331 7.14 33.89 -6.25
CA LEU A 331 7.68 32.85 -7.15
C LEU A 331 8.70 32.01 -6.38
N ALA A 332 8.23 30.87 -5.88
CA ALA A 332 8.98 29.97 -5.03
C ALA A 332 9.72 28.90 -5.81
N GLU A 333 9.22 28.49 -6.97
CA GLU A 333 9.80 27.42 -7.77
C GLU A 333 10.12 27.89 -9.18
N PHE A 334 11.37 27.74 -9.57
CA PHE A 334 11.86 28.22 -10.84
C PHE A 334 12.74 27.19 -11.53
N ASP A 335 12.30 26.70 -12.69
CA ASP A 335 13.05 25.78 -13.54
C ASP A 335 13.46 26.49 -14.83
N ILE A 336 14.77 26.64 -15.07
CA ILE A 336 15.34 27.15 -16.32
C ILE A 336 16.33 26.14 -16.92
N SER A 337 16.20 24.86 -16.55
CA SER A 337 17.06 23.77 -17.01
C SER A 337 17.10 23.65 -18.53
N ALA A 338 18.13 23.01 -19.07
CA ALA A 338 18.33 22.76 -20.50
C ALA A 338 18.28 24.04 -21.37
N ASN A 339 18.70 25.19 -20.82
CA ASN A 339 18.92 26.43 -21.55
C ASN A 339 20.42 26.69 -21.77
N ARG A 340 20.80 27.82 -22.40
CA ARG A 340 22.21 28.17 -22.68
C ARG A 340 22.64 29.40 -21.89
N ILE A 341 22.36 29.41 -20.58
CA ILE A 341 22.55 30.60 -19.74
C ILE A 341 24.04 30.92 -19.50
N GLY A 342 24.88 29.89 -19.45
CA GLY A 342 26.33 30.01 -19.21
C GLY A 342 26.70 30.67 -17.87
N ASP A 343 28.00 30.86 -17.65
CA ASP A 343 28.53 31.35 -16.36
C ASP A 343 28.07 32.77 -16.01
N VAL A 344 27.78 33.60 -17.04
CA VAL A 344 27.21 34.94 -16.85
C VAL A 344 25.80 34.84 -16.26
N GLY A 345 24.98 33.91 -16.74
CA GLY A 345 23.66 33.63 -16.16
C GLY A 345 23.78 33.07 -14.74
N ALA A 346 24.73 32.15 -14.48
CA ALA A 346 25.01 31.65 -13.13
C ALA A 346 25.37 32.77 -12.14
N LYS A 347 26.17 33.76 -12.55
CA LYS A 347 26.47 34.93 -11.70
C LYS A 347 25.20 35.70 -11.32
N ALA A 348 24.23 35.82 -12.22
CA ALA A 348 22.96 36.48 -11.92
C ALA A 348 22.13 35.67 -10.90
N PHE A 349 22.01 34.35 -11.07
CA PHE A 349 21.30 33.49 -10.10
C PHE A 349 22.04 33.38 -8.75
N ALA A 350 23.36 33.47 -8.73
CA ALA A 350 24.13 33.54 -7.49
C ALA A 350 23.76 34.78 -6.64
N LEU A 351 23.41 35.91 -7.26
CA LEU A 351 22.88 37.07 -6.54
C LEU A 351 21.49 36.77 -5.93
N VAL A 352 20.64 36.03 -6.64
CA VAL A 352 19.32 35.59 -6.13
C VAL A 352 19.49 34.69 -4.91
N LEU A 353 20.41 33.72 -4.96
CA LEU A 353 20.68 32.79 -3.86
C LEU A 353 21.25 33.50 -2.62
N ARG A 354 22.12 34.50 -2.82
CA ARG A 354 22.62 35.34 -1.71
C ARG A 354 21.49 36.14 -1.06
N ALA A 355 20.55 36.63 -1.85
CA ALA A 355 19.38 37.38 -1.40
C ALA A 355 18.19 36.51 -0.96
N ASN A 356 18.35 35.17 -0.88
CA ASN A 356 17.28 34.20 -0.63
C ASN A 356 16.55 34.35 0.71
N MET A 357 17.11 35.11 1.65
CA MET A 357 16.42 35.46 2.89
C MET A 357 15.20 36.37 2.64
N VAL A 358 15.27 37.18 1.57
CA VAL A 358 14.23 38.15 1.20
C VAL A 358 13.38 37.66 0.04
N THR A 359 13.92 36.80 -0.83
CA THR A 359 13.17 36.21 -1.94
C THR A 359 12.37 34.99 -1.47
N PRO A 360 11.22 34.68 -2.10
CA PRO A 360 10.41 33.52 -1.76
C PRO A 360 10.94 32.20 -2.36
N LEU A 361 12.12 32.20 -2.98
CA LEU A 361 12.62 31.07 -3.77
C LEU A 361 12.95 29.86 -2.88
N GLU A 362 12.28 28.74 -3.13
CA GLU A 362 12.44 27.46 -2.45
C GLU A 362 13.09 26.41 -3.36
N VAL A 363 12.76 26.41 -4.66
CA VAL A 363 13.27 25.44 -5.63
C VAL A 363 13.91 26.17 -6.81
N LEU A 364 15.16 25.84 -7.09
CA LEU A 364 15.88 26.35 -8.26
C LEU A 364 16.48 25.20 -9.07
N SER A 365 16.10 25.09 -10.34
CA SER A 365 16.64 24.08 -11.25
C SER A 365 17.42 24.74 -12.40
N LEU A 366 18.71 24.41 -12.47
CA LEU A 366 19.68 24.88 -13.45
C LEU A 366 20.37 23.70 -14.17
N CYS A 367 19.71 22.54 -14.25
CA CYS A 367 20.27 21.34 -14.86
C CYS A 367 20.61 21.59 -16.34
N SER A 368 21.75 21.09 -16.82
CA SER A 368 22.14 21.20 -18.23
C SER A 368 22.03 22.62 -18.81
N THR A 369 22.46 23.64 -18.06
CA THR A 369 22.36 25.06 -18.48
C THR A 369 23.64 25.61 -19.10
N SER A 370 24.56 24.72 -19.48
CA SER A 370 25.88 25.04 -20.06
C SER A 370 26.78 25.82 -19.09
N LEU A 371 26.67 25.54 -17.79
CA LEU A 371 27.61 26.10 -16.80
C LEU A 371 28.94 25.35 -16.88
N THR A 372 30.02 26.11 -16.87
CA THR A 372 31.37 25.57 -16.67
C THR A 372 31.63 25.38 -15.17
N ASP A 373 32.79 24.81 -14.83
CA ASP A 373 33.26 24.69 -13.44
C ASP A 373 33.23 26.05 -12.70
N GLU A 374 33.54 27.15 -13.39
CA GLU A 374 33.44 28.50 -12.83
C GLU A 374 32.00 28.89 -12.49
N GLY A 375 31.06 28.61 -13.38
CA GLY A 375 29.65 28.91 -13.18
C GLY A 375 29.06 28.13 -12.00
N VAL A 376 29.38 26.84 -11.90
CA VAL A 376 28.93 25.99 -10.78
C VAL A 376 29.58 26.43 -9.47
N ALA A 377 30.89 26.76 -9.46
CA ALA A 377 31.58 27.28 -8.28
C ALA A 377 30.98 28.60 -7.78
N VAL A 378 30.54 29.48 -8.68
CA VAL A 378 29.85 30.72 -8.33
C VAL A 378 28.49 30.46 -7.66
N ILE A 379 27.73 29.45 -8.12
CA ILE A 379 26.48 29.03 -7.48
C ILE A 379 26.76 28.39 -6.11
N ALA A 380 27.74 27.49 -6.01
CA ALA A 380 28.11 26.85 -4.75
C ALA A 380 28.58 27.87 -3.71
N SER A 381 29.49 28.78 -4.09
CA SER A 381 29.97 29.86 -3.20
C SER A 381 28.86 30.81 -2.74
N ALA A 382 27.83 31.04 -3.57
CA ALA A 382 26.66 31.82 -3.16
C ALA A 382 25.84 31.13 -2.06
N CYS A 383 25.86 29.80 -2.02
CA CYS A 383 25.23 29.01 -0.97
C CYS A 383 26.09 28.89 0.29
N LEU A 384 27.42 29.08 0.19
CA LEU A 384 28.34 29.04 1.34
C LEU A 384 28.42 30.34 2.15
N GLY A 385 28.13 31.50 1.55
CA GLY A 385 28.30 32.81 2.21
C GLY A 385 27.47 32.99 3.50
N PRO A 386 27.88 33.91 4.42
CA PRO A 386 27.26 34.06 5.73
C PRO A 386 25.84 34.61 5.61
N GLN A 387 24.86 33.72 5.67
CA GLN A 387 23.50 34.05 6.08
C GLN A 387 23.45 33.86 7.59
N ASN A 388 22.87 34.81 8.31
CA ASN A 388 22.77 34.77 9.77
C ASN A 388 22.32 33.36 10.21
N PRO A 389 23.09 32.65 11.06
CA PRO A 389 22.73 31.30 11.50
C PRO A 389 21.40 31.25 12.28
N GLU A 390 20.85 32.41 12.66
CA GLU A 390 19.56 32.54 13.35
C GLU A 390 18.36 32.70 12.40
N GLU A 391 18.55 32.98 11.11
CA GLU A 391 17.47 33.14 10.12
C GLU A 391 17.70 32.22 8.91
N GLY A 392 17.01 31.08 8.91
CA GLY A 392 17.19 30.02 7.92
C GLY A 392 16.87 30.44 6.48
N SER A 393 17.66 29.91 5.55
CA SER A 393 17.37 29.98 4.11
C SER A 393 16.08 29.24 3.76
N ARG A 394 15.37 29.73 2.74
CA ARG A 394 14.15 29.10 2.23
C ARG A 394 14.41 28.04 1.16
N LEU A 395 15.62 28.00 0.61
CA LEU A 395 15.99 27.04 -0.42
C LEU A 395 15.85 25.62 0.13
N ARG A 396 15.01 24.82 -0.52
CA ARG A 396 14.75 23.40 -0.23
C ARG A 396 15.24 22.48 -1.32
N CYS A 397 15.42 22.99 -2.54
CA CYS A 397 15.87 22.16 -3.65
C CYS A 397 16.76 22.96 -4.60
N LEU A 398 17.94 22.41 -4.92
CA LEU A 398 18.88 22.96 -5.88
C LEU A 398 19.36 21.87 -6.83
N LEU A 399 18.94 21.98 -8.09
CA LEU A 399 19.27 20.99 -9.12
C LEU A 399 20.29 21.58 -10.11
N LEU A 400 21.46 20.95 -10.23
CA LEU A 400 22.60 21.42 -11.03
C LEU A 400 23.14 20.36 -12.01
N TRP A 401 22.63 19.13 -12.00
CA TRP A 401 23.19 18.04 -12.80
C TRP A 401 23.19 18.34 -14.31
N GLY A 402 24.14 17.74 -15.03
CA GLY A 402 24.31 17.93 -16.47
C GLY A 402 25.06 19.22 -16.84
N ASN A 403 25.65 19.91 -15.86
CA ASN A 403 26.67 20.95 -16.05
C ASN A 403 28.08 20.36 -15.84
N ILE A 404 29.11 21.18 -16.03
CA ILE A 404 30.50 20.77 -15.85
C ILE A 404 30.91 20.99 -14.39
N PHE A 405 31.19 19.89 -13.68
CA PHE A 405 31.76 19.91 -12.33
C PHE A 405 33.27 19.68 -12.43
N GLY A 406 34.06 20.54 -11.80
CA GLY A 406 35.51 20.47 -11.86
C GLY A 406 36.17 20.89 -10.54
N PRO A 407 37.49 21.11 -10.55
CA PRO A 407 38.28 21.29 -9.33
C PRO A 407 37.92 22.55 -8.54
N LYS A 408 37.24 23.54 -9.13
CA LYS A 408 36.79 24.74 -8.40
C LYS A 408 35.44 24.55 -7.73
N ALA A 409 34.50 23.90 -8.41
CA ALA A 409 33.16 23.68 -7.89
C ALA A 409 33.10 22.53 -6.89
N SER A 410 33.76 21.41 -7.19
CA SER A 410 33.61 20.17 -6.43
C SER A 410 33.92 20.33 -4.92
N PRO A 411 35.01 21.00 -4.48
CA PRO A 411 35.28 21.19 -3.06
C PRO A 411 34.20 22.03 -2.34
N LEU A 412 33.65 23.05 -3.01
CA LEU A 412 32.59 23.90 -2.46
C LEU A 412 31.27 23.14 -2.33
N LEU A 413 30.97 22.27 -3.29
CA LEU A 413 29.79 21.40 -3.24
C LEU A 413 29.93 20.35 -2.13
N LEU A 414 31.13 19.79 -1.94
CA LEU A 414 31.41 18.89 -0.84
C LEU A 414 31.15 19.59 0.50
N GLU A 415 31.70 20.79 0.72
CA GLU A 415 31.47 21.56 1.94
C GLU A 415 29.97 21.84 2.21
N LEU A 416 29.16 22.05 1.16
CA LEU A 416 27.71 22.24 1.31
C LEU A 416 26.97 20.96 1.73
N CYS A 417 27.38 19.81 1.19
CA CYS A 417 26.71 18.52 1.37
C CYS A 417 27.28 17.68 2.53
N ASP A 418 28.46 18.00 3.05
CA ASP A 418 29.13 17.23 4.10
C ASP A 418 28.38 17.26 5.44
N ALA A 419 28.76 16.39 6.37
CA ALA A 419 28.15 16.34 7.71
C ALA A 419 28.40 17.65 8.49
N GLY A 420 27.35 18.48 8.61
CA GLY A 420 27.43 19.84 9.19
C GLY A 420 27.41 20.96 8.16
N GLY A 421 27.44 20.62 6.87
CA GLY A 421 27.20 21.53 5.76
C GLY A 421 25.76 22.04 5.70
N ARG A 422 25.56 23.17 5.00
CA ARG A 422 24.27 23.86 4.94
C ARG A 422 23.16 22.98 4.36
N PHE A 423 23.43 22.20 3.31
CA PHE A 423 22.40 21.40 2.66
C PHE A 423 21.94 20.25 3.55
N HIS A 424 22.86 19.66 4.32
CA HIS A 424 22.51 18.67 5.34
C HIS A 424 21.74 19.31 6.52
N HIS A 425 22.08 20.53 6.94
CA HIS A 425 21.40 21.20 8.07
C HIS A 425 19.95 21.60 7.74
N TYR A 426 19.69 22.05 6.51
CA TYR A 426 18.37 22.55 6.08
C TYR A 426 17.58 21.57 5.21
N ASP A 427 18.07 20.33 5.05
CA ASP A 427 17.45 19.28 4.24
C ASP A 427 17.19 19.74 2.80
N VAL A 428 18.24 20.24 2.15
CA VAL A 428 18.18 20.72 0.76
C VAL A 428 18.37 19.56 -0.19
N GLU A 429 17.35 19.27 -1.00
CA GLU A 429 17.39 18.26 -2.04
C GLU A 429 18.31 18.69 -3.19
N THR A 430 19.21 17.80 -3.62
CA THR A 430 20.10 18.00 -4.77
C THR A 430 19.99 16.83 -5.75
N ASP A 431 20.30 17.06 -7.02
CA ASP A 431 20.46 16.00 -8.04
C ASP A 431 21.91 15.56 -8.22
N PHE A 432 22.80 15.94 -7.29
CA PHE A 432 24.20 15.60 -7.31
C PHE A 432 24.71 15.23 -5.91
N LEU A 433 25.70 14.34 -5.87
CA LEU A 433 26.37 13.93 -4.64
C LEU A 433 27.89 14.04 -4.80
N PRO A 434 28.56 14.99 -4.09
CA PRO A 434 30.01 15.07 -4.06
C PRO A 434 30.61 14.01 -3.13
N ARG A 435 31.71 13.38 -3.54
CA ARG A 435 32.47 12.40 -2.75
C ARG A 435 33.97 12.67 -2.88
N LEU A 436 34.70 12.56 -1.78
CA LEU A 436 36.16 12.59 -1.76
C LEU A 436 36.70 11.19 -2.09
N VAL A 437 37.49 11.08 -3.16
CA VAL A 437 38.14 9.84 -3.61
C VAL A 437 39.59 10.17 -3.96
N ASP A 438 40.55 9.53 -3.29
CA ASP A 438 42.00 9.69 -3.55
C ASP A 438 42.47 11.16 -3.61
N ASP A 439 42.10 11.96 -2.60
CA ASP A 439 42.38 13.40 -2.48
C ASP A 439 41.75 14.31 -3.56
N GLU A 440 40.89 13.78 -4.42
CA GLU A 440 40.09 14.55 -5.39
C GLU A 440 38.59 14.47 -5.06
N VAL A 441 37.85 15.55 -5.33
CA VAL A 441 36.39 15.56 -5.12
C VAL A 441 35.68 15.29 -6.43
N LEU A 442 35.01 14.15 -6.50
CA LEU A 442 34.18 13.73 -7.63
C LEU A 442 32.70 14.01 -7.34
N VAL A 443 31.91 14.31 -8.37
CA VAL A 443 30.48 14.61 -8.25
C VAL A 443 29.69 13.65 -9.13
N ALA A 444 28.77 12.88 -8.54
CA ALA A 444 27.92 11.91 -9.23
C ALA A 444 26.46 12.34 -9.27
N LEU A 445 25.68 11.82 -10.23
CA LEU A 445 24.24 12.06 -10.32
C LEU A 445 23.58 11.42 -9.09
N PHE A 446 22.73 12.17 -8.43
CA PHE A 446 21.90 11.70 -7.34
C PHE A 446 20.44 11.76 -7.77
N SER A 447 19.74 10.62 -7.78
CA SER A 447 18.31 10.61 -8.12
C SER A 447 17.49 10.59 -6.84
N THR A 448 16.70 11.63 -6.60
CA THR A 448 15.78 11.73 -5.45
C THR A 448 14.58 10.77 -5.52
N ASN A 449 14.45 9.97 -6.59
CA ASN A 449 13.54 8.81 -6.58
C ASN A 449 14.04 7.67 -5.68
N GLU A 450 15.21 7.82 -5.08
CA GLU A 450 15.81 6.89 -4.12
C GLU A 450 15.82 7.48 -2.71
N ALA A 451 14.69 8.02 -2.23
CA ALA A 451 14.48 8.20 -0.79
C ALA A 451 14.32 6.83 -0.11
N SER A 452 15.46 6.17 0.10
CA SER A 452 15.85 5.16 1.09
C SER A 452 14.99 3.89 1.27
N PRO A 453 15.65 2.74 1.20
CA PRO A 453 16.03 2.11 2.45
C PRO A 453 17.51 1.76 2.41
N SER A 454 18.33 2.50 3.17
CA SER A 454 19.78 2.28 3.36
C SER A 454 20.57 2.12 2.06
N ASP A 455 21.49 3.03 1.76
CA ASP A 455 22.44 2.86 0.66
C ASP A 455 23.48 1.78 1.02
N GLU A 456 22.99 0.58 1.31
CA GLU A 456 23.76 -0.63 1.45
C GLU A 456 24.23 -0.99 0.05
N SER A 457 25.55 -1.09 -0.10
CA SER A 457 26.13 -1.62 -1.33
C SER A 457 25.50 -2.98 -1.65
N PHE A 458 25.40 -3.37 -2.93
CA PHE A 458 24.90 -4.72 -3.29
C PHE A 458 25.62 -5.82 -2.49
N LYS A 459 26.90 -5.60 -2.16
CA LYS A 459 27.70 -6.50 -1.32
C LYS A 459 27.18 -6.59 0.12
N GLU A 460 26.73 -5.48 0.71
CA GLU A 460 26.11 -5.47 2.05
C GLU A 460 24.75 -6.16 2.03
N ILE A 461 23.88 -5.82 1.08
CA ILE A 461 22.56 -6.49 0.94
C ILE A 461 22.78 -8.00 0.73
N ALA A 462 23.70 -8.38 -0.16
CA ALA A 462 24.01 -9.78 -0.41
C ALA A 462 24.62 -10.48 0.82
N ALA A 463 25.46 -9.79 1.62
CA ALA A 463 26.02 -10.34 2.85
C ALA A 463 24.94 -10.57 3.92
N GLN A 464 24.02 -9.62 4.09
CA GLN A 464 22.88 -9.78 4.98
C GLN A 464 21.96 -10.90 4.51
N THR A 465 21.56 -10.91 3.24
CA THR A 465 20.73 -11.97 2.66
C THR A 465 21.40 -13.34 2.81
N GLN A 466 22.71 -13.44 2.61
CA GLN A 466 23.47 -14.66 2.87
C GLN A 466 23.37 -15.09 4.33
N GLN A 467 23.51 -14.17 5.29
CA GLN A 467 23.37 -14.48 6.71
C GLN A 467 21.96 -15.02 7.01
N GLU A 468 20.92 -14.38 6.48
CA GLU A 468 19.52 -14.81 6.62
C GLU A 468 19.31 -16.23 6.07
N ILE A 469 19.76 -16.47 4.82
CA ILE A 469 19.66 -17.78 4.16
C ILE A 469 20.44 -18.87 4.89
N THR A 470 21.59 -18.52 5.50
CA THR A 470 22.40 -19.50 6.25
C THR A 470 21.66 -19.96 7.51
N VAL A 471 21.07 -19.02 8.26
CA VAL A 471 20.23 -19.33 9.43
C VAL A 471 19.04 -20.20 9.02
N ILE A 472 18.37 -19.87 7.92
CA ILE A 472 17.26 -20.67 7.36
C ILE A 472 17.72 -22.09 7.03
N HIS A 473 18.84 -22.21 6.31
CA HIS A 473 19.41 -23.49 5.91
C HIS A 473 19.77 -24.35 7.12
N ASP A 474 20.41 -23.78 8.15
CA ASP A 474 20.80 -24.51 9.35
C ASP A 474 19.59 -25.04 10.13
N VAL A 475 18.51 -24.27 10.20
CA VAL A 475 17.26 -24.70 10.85
C VAL A 475 16.55 -25.80 10.05
N VAL A 476 16.47 -25.67 8.73
CA VAL A 476 15.83 -26.69 7.86
C VAL A 476 16.69 -27.97 7.82
N MET A 477 18.01 -27.83 7.83
CA MET A 477 18.96 -28.95 7.78
C MET A 477 19.30 -29.53 9.15
N ALA A 478 18.73 -28.98 10.23
CA ALA A 478 18.87 -29.52 11.58
C ALA A 478 18.53 -31.02 11.60
N THR A 479 19.31 -31.79 12.35
CA THR A 479 19.25 -33.25 12.41
C THR A 479 17.85 -33.78 12.74
N HIS A 480 17.11 -33.07 13.59
CA HIS A 480 15.73 -33.41 13.94
C HIS A 480 14.76 -33.23 12.76
N SER A 481 14.78 -32.08 12.07
CA SER A 481 13.91 -31.83 10.91
C SER A 481 14.09 -32.88 9.80
N LYS A 482 15.33 -33.31 9.52
CA LYS A 482 15.61 -34.37 8.54
C LYS A 482 15.12 -35.75 8.98
N GLN A 483 15.27 -36.07 10.27
CA GLN A 483 14.79 -37.33 10.83
C GLN A 483 13.26 -37.37 10.82
N ASP A 484 12.60 -36.29 11.22
CA ASP A 484 11.14 -36.16 11.23
C ASP A 484 10.56 -36.31 9.82
N LEU A 485 11.16 -35.66 8.82
CA LEU A 485 10.73 -35.77 7.43
C LEU A 485 10.95 -37.19 6.89
N ALA A 486 12.06 -37.85 7.25
CA ALA A 486 12.30 -39.25 6.89
C ALA A 486 11.32 -40.22 7.57
N GLU A 487 10.97 -39.98 8.84
CA GLU A 487 9.99 -40.76 9.59
C GLU A 487 8.58 -40.56 9.03
N LEU A 488 8.17 -39.33 8.74
CA LEU A 488 6.88 -39.01 8.13
C LEU A 488 6.77 -39.59 6.72
N ARG A 489 7.82 -39.56 5.90
CA ARG A 489 7.85 -40.27 4.60
C ARG A 489 7.69 -41.77 4.77
N LYS A 490 8.33 -42.36 5.79
CA LYS A 490 8.21 -43.79 6.10
C LYS A 490 6.83 -44.15 6.62
N GLU A 491 6.19 -43.29 7.41
CA GLU A 491 4.80 -43.45 7.87
C GLU A 491 3.81 -43.31 6.71
N ALA A 492 4.02 -42.33 5.83
CA ALA A 492 3.21 -42.08 4.63
C ALA A 492 3.24 -43.27 3.65
N ALA A 493 4.38 -43.98 3.59
CA ALA A 493 4.56 -45.16 2.74
C ALA A 493 3.90 -46.44 3.29
N LYS A 494 3.38 -46.44 4.52
CA LYS A 494 2.74 -47.62 5.11
C LYS A 494 1.35 -47.86 4.47
N PRO A 495 1.06 -49.08 3.97
CA PRO A 495 -0.20 -49.37 3.27
C PRO A 495 -1.45 -49.29 4.16
N ASN A 496 -1.29 -49.40 5.49
CA ASN A 496 -2.36 -49.33 6.49
C ASN A 496 -2.62 -47.92 7.05
N LEU A 497 -2.00 -46.87 6.47
CA LEU A 497 -2.20 -45.49 6.91
C LEU A 497 -3.67 -45.05 6.79
N TRP A 498 -4.35 -45.50 5.73
CA TRP A 498 -5.73 -45.14 5.41
C TRP A 498 -6.79 -45.85 6.27
N ASP A 499 -6.38 -46.76 7.15
CA ASP A 499 -7.29 -47.40 8.11
C ASP A 499 -7.84 -46.40 9.14
N ASP A 500 -7.11 -45.30 9.38
CA ASP A 500 -7.56 -44.16 10.17
C ASP A 500 -7.42 -42.87 9.35
N ALA A 501 -8.54 -42.46 8.73
CA ALA A 501 -8.60 -41.28 7.86
C ALA A 501 -8.16 -39.98 8.56
N THR A 502 -8.35 -39.86 9.88
CA THR A 502 -7.96 -38.66 10.64
C THR A 502 -6.45 -38.60 10.83
N ARG A 503 -5.83 -39.75 11.15
CA ARG A 503 -4.38 -39.87 11.26
C ARG A 503 -3.69 -39.70 9.90
N ALA A 504 -4.26 -40.26 8.83
CA ALA A 504 -3.76 -40.10 7.47
C ALA A 504 -3.73 -38.61 7.05
N ALA A 505 -4.83 -37.89 7.27
CA ALA A 505 -4.92 -36.47 6.97
C ALA A 505 -3.87 -35.64 7.72
N SER A 506 -3.69 -35.90 9.02
CA SER A 506 -2.68 -35.21 9.84
C SER A 506 -1.25 -35.45 9.35
N ILE A 507 -0.90 -36.70 9.01
CA ILE A 507 0.45 -37.05 8.54
C ILE A 507 0.74 -36.44 7.17
N VAL A 508 -0.21 -36.51 6.24
CA VAL A 508 -0.07 -35.90 4.90
C VAL A 508 0.06 -34.38 5.00
N GLN A 509 -0.72 -33.74 5.88
CA GLN A 509 -0.66 -32.29 6.09
C GLN A 509 0.69 -31.85 6.69
N GLN A 510 1.22 -32.59 7.67
CA GLN A 510 2.53 -32.33 8.26
C GLN A 510 3.67 -32.54 7.25
N LEU A 511 3.60 -33.61 6.46
CA LEU A 511 4.58 -33.89 5.41
C LEU A 511 4.60 -32.77 4.36
N ALA A 512 3.42 -32.38 3.85
CA ALA A 512 3.31 -31.30 2.86
C ALA A 512 3.86 -29.96 3.39
N ALA A 513 3.61 -29.65 4.66
CA ALA A 513 4.12 -28.43 5.28
C ALA A 513 5.66 -28.42 5.39
N LEU A 514 6.28 -29.55 5.78
CA LEU A 514 7.74 -29.67 5.87
C LEU A 514 8.41 -29.68 4.49
N GLU A 515 7.85 -30.39 3.52
CA GLU A 515 8.39 -30.44 2.14
C GLU A 515 8.27 -29.08 1.45
N SER A 516 7.16 -28.36 1.65
CA SER A 516 7.01 -26.99 1.13
C SER A 516 8.03 -26.03 1.73
N ARG A 517 8.38 -26.18 3.02
CA ARG A 517 9.41 -25.36 3.68
C ARG A 517 10.80 -25.65 3.13
N GLU A 518 11.14 -26.93 2.95
CA GLU A 518 12.41 -27.35 2.35
C GLU A 518 12.55 -26.82 0.91
N ALA A 519 11.49 -26.95 0.11
CA ALA A 519 11.47 -26.44 -1.26
C ALA A 519 11.64 -24.92 -1.34
N ARG A 520 10.94 -24.14 -0.48
CA ARG A 520 11.09 -22.67 -0.42
C ARG A 520 12.50 -22.25 -0.01
N ALA A 521 13.10 -22.93 0.96
CA ALA A 521 14.47 -22.65 1.40
C ALA A 521 15.49 -22.90 0.27
N HIS A 522 15.36 -24.01 -0.46
CA HIS A 522 16.22 -24.31 -1.60
C HIS A 522 16.04 -23.34 -2.77
N GLU A 523 14.80 -22.93 -3.06
CA GLU A 523 14.53 -21.97 -4.12
C GLU A 523 15.11 -20.59 -3.79
N LEU A 524 14.97 -20.11 -2.54
CA LEU A 524 15.62 -18.86 -2.10
C LEU A 524 17.14 -18.91 -2.19
N GLN A 525 17.74 -20.04 -1.81
CA GLN A 525 19.17 -20.23 -1.93
C GLN A 525 19.62 -20.19 -3.40
N ARG A 526 18.86 -20.80 -4.31
CA ARG A 526 19.14 -20.77 -5.75
C ARG A 526 19.03 -19.34 -6.29
N GLN A 527 17.92 -18.65 -6.03
CA GLN A 527 17.70 -17.28 -6.51
C GLN A 527 18.78 -16.31 -6.02
N PHE A 528 19.21 -16.46 -4.76
CA PHE A 528 20.32 -15.69 -4.21
C PHE A 528 21.64 -15.94 -4.96
N LEU A 529 21.99 -17.21 -5.21
CA LEU A 529 23.21 -17.57 -5.93
C LEU A 529 23.18 -17.08 -7.37
N ASP A 530 22.07 -17.32 -8.09
CA ASP A 530 21.89 -16.89 -9.47
C ASP A 530 21.99 -15.36 -9.60
N THR A 531 21.36 -14.61 -8.68
CA THR A 531 21.43 -13.13 -8.67
C THR A 531 22.84 -12.64 -8.37
N LYS A 532 23.56 -13.32 -7.47
CA LYS A 532 24.94 -12.98 -7.11
C LYS A 532 25.90 -13.27 -8.26
N GLU A 533 25.75 -14.40 -8.94
CA GLU A 533 26.57 -14.77 -10.11
C GLU A 533 26.30 -13.82 -11.29
N LEU A 534 25.03 -13.52 -11.57
CA LEU A 534 24.64 -12.57 -12.61
C LEU A 534 25.19 -11.16 -12.34
N PHE A 535 25.22 -10.73 -11.07
CA PHE A 535 25.83 -9.46 -10.71
C PHE A 535 27.35 -9.43 -10.97
N VAL A 536 28.07 -10.53 -10.70
CA VAL A 536 29.51 -10.61 -10.99
C VAL A 536 29.75 -10.52 -12.50
N LEU A 537 28.99 -11.27 -13.31
CA LEU A 537 29.08 -11.23 -14.76
C LEU A 537 28.76 -9.83 -15.32
N ALA A 538 27.67 -9.21 -14.86
CA ALA A 538 27.29 -7.86 -15.27
C ALA A 538 28.32 -6.80 -14.85
N THR A 539 29.02 -7.01 -13.73
CA THR A 539 30.12 -6.13 -13.30
C THR A 539 31.33 -6.26 -14.21
N GLU A 540 31.66 -7.48 -14.62
CA GLU A 540 32.78 -7.76 -15.55
C GLU A 540 32.49 -7.21 -16.96
N GLU A 541 31.24 -7.27 -17.41
CA GLU A 541 30.81 -6.80 -18.73
C GLU A 541 30.48 -5.30 -18.78
N GLY A 542 30.28 -4.65 -17.63
CA GLY A 542 29.95 -3.23 -17.52
C GLY A 542 28.51 -2.88 -17.91
N ASP A 543 27.55 -3.80 -17.69
CA ASP A 543 26.13 -3.59 -18.00
C ASP A 543 25.36 -2.99 -16.81
N ASP A 544 25.27 -1.66 -16.77
CA ASP A 544 24.55 -0.89 -15.74
C ASP A 544 23.03 -1.16 -15.70
N SER A 545 22.44 -1.72 -16.75
CA SER A 545 21.02 -2.11 -16.72
C SER A 545 20.84 -3.38 -15.90
N VAL A 546 21.65 -4.40 -16.20
CA VAL A 546 21.59 -5.69 -15.48
C VAL A 546 22.02 -5.53 -14.02
N LEU A 547 23.01 -4.67 -13.73
CA LEU A 547 23.41 -4.37 -12.35
C LEU A 547 22.25 -3.80 -11.50
N ARG A 548 21.40 -2.96 -12.10
CA ARG A 548 20.21 -2.41 -11.43
C ARG A 548 19.14 -3.48 -11.20
N ASP A 549 18.90 -4.33 -12.20
CA ASP A 549 17.96 -5.44 -12.08
C ASP A 549 18.41 -6.46 -11.00
N CYS A 550 19.71 -6.73 -10.90
CA CYS A 550 20.30 -7.54 -9.84
C CYS A 550 20.11 -6.91 -8.45
N LYS A 551 20.29 -5.59 -8.29
CA LYS A 551 20.07 -4.90 -7.01
C LYS A 551 18.60 -5.01 -6.58
N SER A 552 17.66 -4.76 -7.50
CA SER A 552 16.22 -4.90 -7.23
C SER A 552 15.82 -6.34 -6.89
N SER A 553 16.36 -7.32 -7.63
CA SER A 553 16.11 -8.74 -7.36
C SER A 553 16.65 -9.16 -5.99
N MET A 554 17.84 -8.71 -5.60
CA MET A 554 18.44 -9.02 -4.30
C MET A 554 17.64 -8.45 -3.12
N VAL A 555 17.03 -7.26 -3.28
CA VAL A 555 16.11 -6.69 -2.26
C VAL A 555 14.87 -7.56 -2.09
N THR A 556 14.33 -8.07 -3.20
CA THR A 556 13.16 -8.97 -3.17
C THR A 556 13.49 -10.30 -2.49
N VAL A 557 14.61 -10.92 -2.88
CA VAL A 557 15.11 -12.17 -2.26
C VAL A 557 15.36 -11.97 -0.76
N ARG A 558 15.85 -10.80 -0.34
CA ARG A 558 16.02 -10.47 1.08
C ARG A 558 14.69 -10.45 1.82
N ALA A 559 13.68 -9.79 1.27
CA ALA A 559 12.35 -9.70 1.88
C ALA A 559 11.73 -11.11 2.04
N ASP A 560 11.82 -11.94 1.00
CA ASP A 560 11.32 -13.31 1.04
C ASP A 560 12.08 -14.19 2.06
N ALA A 561 13.41 -14.01 2.15
CA ALA A 561 14.23 -14.67 3.15
C ALA A 561 13.86 -14.26 4.58
N GLN A 562 13.64 -12.97 4.83
CA GLN A 562 13.20 -12.46 6.14
C GLN A 562 11.83 -13.05 6.53
N GLN A 563 10.88 -13.10 5.59
CA GLN A 563 9.58 -13.70 5.83
C GLN A 563 9.69 -15.19 6.18
N LEU A 564 10.47 -15.96 5.41
CA LEU A 564 10.66 -17.38 5.70
C LEU A 564 11.38 -17.59 7.04
N ARG A 565 12.38 -16.76 7.37
CA ARG A 565 13.04 -16.82 8.68
C ARG A 565 12.04 -16.64 9.81
N LEU A 566 11.15 -15.66 9.71
CA LEU A 566 10.12 -15.41 10.71
C LEU A 566 9.18 -16.61 10.87
N GLU A 567 8.78 -17.25 9.76
CA GLU A 567 8.00 -18.51 9.80
C GLU A 567 8.77 -19.63 10.52
N LEU A 568 10.09 -19.73 10.35
CA LEU A 568 10.91 -20.73 11.06
C LEU A 568 10.99 -20.48 12.57
N LEU A 569 10.82 -19.24 13.03
CA LEU A 569 10.74 -18.94 14.46
C LEU A 569 9.46 -19.51 15.10
N LEU A 570 8.43 -19.81 14.30
CA LEU A 570 7.16 -20.38 14.73
C LEU A 570 7.23 -21.92 14.83
N SER A 571 8.12 -22.42 15.68
CA SER A 571 8.45 -23.85 15.79
C SER A 571 7.61 -24.62 16.82
N HIS A 572 6.73 -23.98 17.59
CA HIS A 572 5.94 -24.68 18.60
C HIS A 572 4.83 -25.53 17.96
N GLU A 573 4.51 -26.69 18.53
CA GLU A 573 3.52 -27.66 17.99
C GLU A 573 2.13 -27.02 17.74
N SER A 574 1.80 -25.98 18.52
CA SER A 574 0.54 -25.25 18.41
C SER A 574 0.59 -24.08 17.44
N ASP A 575 1.78 -23.61 17.02
CA ASP A 575 1.94 -22.42 16.17
C ASP A 575 1.32 -22.61 14.79
N ALA A 576 1.43 -23.81 14.22
CA ALA A 576 0.87 -24.15 12.91
C ALA A 576 -0.67 -24.16 12.89
N ARG A 577 -1.33 -24.12 14.04
CA ARG A 577 -2.79 -24.28 14.15
C ARG A 577 -3.52 -22.95 13.93
N SER A 578 -4.78 -23.08 13.52
CA SER A 578 -5.77 -22.00 13.55
C SER A 578 -6.03 -21.57 15.00
N CYS A 579 -6.55 -20.35 15.21
CA CYS A 579 -6.71 -19.80 16.55
C CYS A 579 -8.04 -19.09 16.78
N PHE A 580 -8.41 -18.95 18.05
CA PHE A 580 -9.44 -18.06 18.52
C PHE A 580 -8.82 -16.83 19.17
N LEU A 581 -9.31 -15.66 18.81
CA LEU A 581 -8.97 -14.36 19.34
C LEU A 581 -10.16 -13.83 20.14
N GLU A 582 -10.01 -13.71 21.46
CA GLU A 582 -11.01 -13.11 22.34
C GLU A 582 -10.53 -11.70 22.73
N ILE A 583 -11.35 -10.69 22.47
CA ILE A 583 -11.09 -9.30 22.82
C ILE A 583 -12.15 -8.83 23.80
N GLN A 584 -11.74 -8.47 25.01
CA GLN A 584 -12.63 -8.08 26.10
C GLN A 584 -12.40 -6.62 26.50
N ALA A 585 -13.49 -5.84 26.61
CA ALA A 585 -13.44 -4.46 27.07
C ALA A 585 -12.98 -4.38 28.54
N GLY A 586 -12.02 -3.51 28.81
CA GLY A 586 -11.48 -3.23 30.15
C GLY A 586 -12.12 -2.00 30.80
N ALA A 587 -11.35 -1.33 31.67
CA ALA A 587 -11.77 -0.07 32.29
C ALA A 587 -11.84 1.07 31.27
N GLY A 588 -12.98 1.77 31.20
CA GLY A 588 -13.22 2.87 30.24
C GLY A 588 -14.69 3.03 29.78
N GLY A 589 -15.60 2.16 30.20
CA GLY A 589 -17.03 2.27 29.90
C GLY A 589 -17.31 2.14 28.40
N THR A 590 -18.15 3.04 27.87
CA THR A 590 -18.50 3.09 26.43
C THR A 590 -17.27 3.25 25.53
N ASP A 591 -16.26 4.02 25.95
CA ASP A 591 -15.04 4.25 25.15
C ASP A 591 -14.16 2.99 25.06
N SER A 592 -14.16 2.14 26.09
CA SER A 592 -13.53 0.80 26.05
C SER A 592 -14.28 -0.18 25.17
N CYS A 593 -15.61 -0.07 25.09
CA CYS A 593 -16.42 -0.92 24.21
C CYS A 593 -16.16 -0.55 22.74
N ASP A 594 -16.08 0.75 22.42
CA ASP A 594 -15.68 1.21 21.08
C ASP A 594 -14.24 0.81 20.75
N TRP A 595 -13.32 0.91 21.72
CA TRP A 595 -11.95 0.46 21.52
C TRP A 595 -11.85 -1.04 21.19
N THR A 596 -12.67 -1.87 21.84
CA THR A 596 -12.77 -3.31 21.53
C THR A 596 -13.25 -3.55 20.09
N ALA A 597 -14.19 -2.75 19.60
CA ALA A 597 -14.64 -2.82 18.20
C ALA A 597 -13.54 -2.37 17.22
N MET A 598 -12.78 -1.32 17.56
CA MET A 598 -11.64 -0.88 16.76
C MET A 598 -10.56 -1.96 16.67
N LEU A 599 -10.23 -2.64 17.78
CA LEU A 599 -9.26 -3.75 17.78
C LEU A 599 -9.77 -4.95 16.98
N ALA A 600 -11.03 -5.34 17.16
CA ALA A 600 -11.63 -6.42 16.36
C ALA A 600 -11.54 -6.13 14.86
N ARG A 601 -11.79 -4.88 14.46
CA ARG A 601 -11.64 -4.43 13.08
C ARG A 601 -10.19 -4.43 12.60
N MET A 602 -9.25 -4.00 13.45
CA MET A 602 -7.81 -3.98 13.15
C MET A 602 -7.30 -5.40 12.89
N TYR A 603 -7.57 -6.34 13.80
CA TYR A 603 -7.17 -7.74 13.65
C TYR A 603 -7.90 -8.46 12.51
N GLY A 604 -9.18 -8.15 12.27
CA GLY A 604 -9.92 -8.66 11.13
C GLY A 604 -9.27 -8.27 9.80
N ARG A 605 -8.91 -6.99 9.61
CA ARG A 605 -8.24 -6.51 8.39
C ARG A 605 -6.84 -7.09 8.22
N TRP A 606 -6.07 -7.18 9.31
CA TRP A 606 -4.76 -7.81 9.30
C TRP A 606 -4.84 -9.28 8.85
N ALA A 607 -5.80 -10.03 9.41
CA ALA A 607 -6.00 -11.43 9.05
C ALA A 607 -6.44 -11.61 7.59
N GLU A 608 -7.35 -10.76 7.10
CA GLU A 608 -7.75 -10.72 5.68
C GLU A 608 -6.56 -10.39 4.75
N GLY A 609 -5.71 -9.44 5.15
CA GLY A 609 -4.50 -9.04 4.40
C GLY A 609 -3.48 -10.17 4.25
N ARG A 610 -3.39 -11.06 5.25
CA ARG A 610 -2.54 -12.27 5.22
C ARG A 610 -3.23 -13.50 4.60
N GLY A 611 -4.47 -13.36 4.12
CA GLY A 611 -5.22 -14.44 3.48
C GLY A 611 -5.83 -15.46 4.45
N PHE A 612 -5.98 -15.13 5.74
CA PHE A 612 -6.69 -15.97 6.70
C PHE A 612 -8.20 -15.82 6.56
N GLN A 613 -8.94 -16.89 6.81
CA GLN A 613 -10.40 -16.82 6.90
C GLN A 613 -10.81 -16.39 8.30
N VAL A 614 -11.57 -15.29 8.39
CA VAL A 614 -12.04 -14.72 9.65
C VAL A 614 -13.50 -15.08 9.85
N HIS A 615 -13.83 -15.74 10.96
CA HIS A 615 -15.19 -16.06 11.36
C HIS A 615 -15.53 -15.42 12.70
N ASN A 616 -16.60 -14.61 12.75
CA ASN A 616 -17.13 -14.14 14.02
C ASN A 616 -17.86 -15.30 14.72
N VAL A 617 -17.39 -15.67 15.92
CA VAL A 617 -17.92 -16.80 16.68
C VAL A 617 -18.94 -16.33 17.71
N ASP A 618 -18.59 -15.28 18.46
CA ASP A 618 -19.43 -14.71 19.50
C ASP A 618 -19.17 -13.21 19.61
N GLU A 619 -20.23 -12.44 19.86
CA GLU A 619 -20.15 -10.99 20.05
C GLU A 619 -21.15 -10.54 21.12
N SER A 620 -20.65 -9.73 22.05
CA SER A 620 -21.46 -9.10 23.10
C SER A 620 -21.39 -7.59 22.88
N VAL A 621 -22.52 -7.01 22.48
CA VAL A 621 -22.63 -5.58 22.18
C VAL A 621 -22.56 -4.75 23.47
N GLY A 622 -21.91 -3.58 23.43
CA GLY A 622 -21.91 -2.61 24.54
C GLY A 622 -23.26 -1.89 24.66
N ASP A 623 -23.53 -1.29 25.83
CA ASP A 623 -24.83 -0.65 26.10
C ASP A 623 -25.13 0.55 25.18
N GLU A 624 -24.11 1.30 24.77
CA GLU A 624 -24.25 2.49 23.92
C GLU A 624 -23.51 2.37 22.58
N ALA A 625 -22.27 1.86 22.58
CA ALA A 625 -21.45 1.72 21.37
C ALA A 625 -20.42 0.61 21.51
N GLY A 626 -19.99 0.05 20.38
CA GLY A 626 -18.94 -0.97 20.30
C GLY A 626 -19.33 -2.32 20.93
N PHE A 627 -18.32 -3.07 21.37
CA PHE A 627 -18.51 -4.42 21.92
C PHE A 627 -17.91 -4.54 23.33
N ARG A 628 -18.63 -5.24 24.22
CA ARG A 628 -18.11 -5.64 25.52
C ARG A 628 -17.15 -6.82 25.41
N SER A 629 -17.42 -7.75 24.49
CA SER A 629 -16.54 -8.87 24.15
C SER A 629 -16.75 -9.29 22.70
N VAL A 630 -15.68 -9.71 22.01
CA VAL A 630 -15.73 -10.27 20.65
C VAL A 630 -14.81 -11.48 20.58
N VAL A 631 -15.29 -12.57 19.98
CA VAL A 631 -14.50 -13.77 19.70
C VAL A 631 -14.43 -13.99 18.20
N LEU A 632 -13.22 -13.89 17.64
CA LEU A 632 -12.91 -14.18 16.24
C LEU A 632 -12.22 -15.54 16.13
N ARG A 633 -12.57 -16.32 15.12
CA ARG A 633 -11.83 -17.52 14.70
C ARG A 633 -11.03 -17.18 13.44
N LEU A 634 -9.74 -17.47 13.47
CA LEU A 634 -8.80 -17.24 12.38
C LEU A 634 -8.32 -18.59 11.85
N ASP A 635 -8.81 -18.97 10.67
CA ASP A 635 -8.42 -20.19 9.98
C ASP A 635 -7.35 -19.89 8.94
N GLY A 636 -6.18 -20.49 9.12
CA GLY A 636 -5.01 -20.27 8.29
C GLY A 636 -3.77 -20.97 8.82
N ALA A 637 -2.78 -21.15 7.96
CA ALA A 637 -1.49 -21.71 8.35
C ALA A 637 -0.76 -20.71 9.27
N TYR A 638 -0.22 -21.22 10.38
CA TYR A 638 0.51 -20.42 11.37
C TYR A 638 -0.29 -19.31 12.07
N ALA A 639 -1.62 -19.29 11.97
CA ALA A 639 -2.45 -18.20 12.51
C ALA A 639 -2.27 -18.01 14.03
N TYR A 640 -2.17 -19.10 14.81
CA TYR A 640 -1.84 -19.01 16.24
C TYR A 640 -0.42 -18.46 16.47
N GLY A 641 0.56 -18.95 15.71
CA GLY A 641 1.96 -18.54 15.84
C GLY A 641 2.17 -17.04 15.65
N TRP A 642 1.46 -16.44 14.69
CA TRP A 642 1.50 -14.99 14.46
C TRP A 642 0.77 -14.22 15.56
N MET A 643 -0.41 -14.69 15.98
CA MET A 643 -1.26 -13.94 16.92
C MET A 643 -0.85 -14.07 18.39
N LYS A 644 -0.08 -15.07 18.78
CA LYS A 644 0.33 -15.27 20.19
C LYS A 644 1.08 -14.07 20.78
N SER A 645 1.78 -13.29 19.95
CA SER A 645 2.50 -12.08 20.35
C SER A 645 1.57 -10.91 20.67
N GLU A 646 0.30 -10.96 20.24
CA GLU A 646 -0.71 -9.93 20.46
C GLU A 646 -1.50 -10.15 21.75
N ALA A 647 -1.25 -11.25 22.49
CA ALA A 647 -1.91 -11.50 23.75
C ALA A 647 -1.44 -10.52 24.84
N GLY A 648 -2.37 -9.74 25.40
CA GLY A 648 -2.09 -8.75 26.43
C GLY A 648 -3.09 -7.59 26.46
N VAL A 649 -2.78 -6.54 27.24
CA VAL A 649 -3.65 -5.36 27.38
C VAL A 649 -3.24 -4.25 26.40
N HIS A 650 -4.18 -3.79 25.60
CA HIS A 650 -4.02 -2.70 24.62
C HIS A 650 -4.67 -1.43 25.14
N ARG A 651 -3.90 -0.35 25.21
CA ARG A 651 -4.32 0.95 25.75
C ARG A 651 -4.57 1.96 24.64
N LEU A 652 -5.74 2.58 24.61
CA LEU A 652 -6.09 3.70 23.74
C LEU A 652 -6.08 5.02 24.52
N VAL A 653 -5.56 6.08 23.91
CA VAL A 653 -5.60 7.44 24.43
C VAL A 653 -6.05 8.40 23.34
N ARG A 654 -7.29 8.91 23.46
CA ARG A 654 -7.90 9.83 22.48
C ARG A 654 -8.81 10.85 23.15
N ILE A 655 -9.30 11.82 22.38
CA ILE A 655 -10.49 12.59 22.76
C ILE A 655 -11.69 11.69 22.46
N SER A 656 -12.49 11.36 23.47
CA SER A 656 -13.62 10.45 23.30
C SER A 656 -14.75 11.13 22.53
N PRO A 657 -15.30 10.52 21.47
CA PRO A 657 -16.47 11.07 20.77
C PRO A 657 -17.75 10.99 21.63
N PHE A 658 -17.74 10.21 22.71
CA PHE A 658 -18.87 10.03 23.62
C PHE A 658 -18.86 11.01 24.81
N ASP A 659 -17.76 11.73 25.05
CA ASP A 659 -17.67 12.74 26.10
C ASP A 659 -18.01 14.14 25.56
N THR A 660 -19.17 14.65 25.95
CA THR A 660 -19.64 16.01 25.57
C THR A 660 -18.67 17.14 25.94
N ALA A 661 -17.81 16.92 26.95
CA ALA A 661 -16.81 17.89 27.38
C ALA A 661 -15.50 17.84 26.56
N GLY A 662 -15.36 16.93 25.59
CA GLY A 662 -14.18 16.81 24.75
C GLY A 662 -12.90 16.48 25.52
N ARG A 663 -13.00 15.83 26.68
CA ARG A 663 -11.82 15.50 27.49
C ARG A 663 -11.06 14.33 26.87
N ARG A 664 -9.79 14.23 27.26
CA ARG A 664 -8.94 13.09 26.92
C ARG A 664 -9.33 11.89 27.79
N HIS A 665 -9.69 10.78 27.16
CA HIS A 665 -9.97 9.52 27.81
C HIS A 665 -8.82 8.54 27.60
N THR A 666 -8.70 7.60 28.54
CA THR A 666 -7.79 6.45 28.42
C THR A 666 -8.61 5.20 28.62
N SER A 667 -8.59 4.33 27.62
CA SER A 667 -9.42 3.14 27.54
C SER A 667 -8.54 1.91 27.37
N PHE A 668 -8.98 0.79 27.95
CA PHE A 668 -8.24 -0.47 27.91
C PHE A 668 -9.11 -1.58 27.30
N ALA A 669 -8.47 -2.48 26.56
CA ALA A 669 -9.04 -3.73 26.07
C ALA A 669 -8.01 -4.86 26.21
N GLN A 670 -8.46 -6.05 26.58
CA GLN A 670 -7.62 -7.23 26.76
C GLN A 670 -7.80 -8.16 25.57
N VAL A 671 -6.68 -8.59 24.99
CA VAL A 671 -6.62 -9.53 23.87
C VAL A 671 -6.09 -10.86 24.39
N ARG A 672 -6.81 -11.95 24.10
CA ARG A 672 -6.41 -13.32 24.42
C ARG A 672 -6.44 -14.17 23.16
N VAL A 673 -5.48 -15.07 23.05
CA VAL A 673 -5.32 -15.92 21.87
C VAL A 673 -5.21 -17.37 22.30
N TYR A 674 -6.00 -18.23 21.67
CA TYR A 674 -6.09 -19.65 21.97
C TYR A 674 -5.85 -20.48 20.70
N PRO A 675 -5.00 -21.52 20.73
CA PRO A 675 -4.88 -22.42 19.60
C PRO A 675 -6.10 -23.33 19.51
N MET A 676 -6.51 -23.67 18.30
CA MET A 676 -7.57 -24.65 18.09
C MET A 676 -7.11 -26.05 18.53
N ALA A 677 -7.98 -26.78 19.22
CA ALA A 677 -7.72 -28.17 19.58
C ALA A 677 -7.80 -29.06 18.31
N PRO A 678 -7.01 -30.13 18.22
CA PRO A 678 -7.06 -31.04 17.08
C PRO A 678 -8.46 -31.67 16.93
N GLU A 679 -9.01 -31.60 15.72
CA GLU A 679 -10.27 -32.27 15.37
C GLU A 679 -10.06 -33.79 15.43
N GLY A 680 -10.79 -34.46 16.33
CA GLY A 680 -10.62 -35.89 16.67
C GLY A 680 -10.66 -36.18 18.18
N GLY A 681 -10.55 -35.15 19.01
CA GLY A 681 -10.44 -35.31 20.48
C GLY A 681 -11.72 -35.13 21.29
N SER A 682 -12.91 -35.61 20.90
CA SER A 682 -14.04 -35.65 21.86
C SER A 682 -15.13 -36.71 21.62
N LYS A 683 -14.76 -37.98 21.80
CA LYS A 683 -15.50 -38.80 22.76
C LYS A 683 -14.62 -38.96 23.99
N GLN A 684 -14.60 -37.95 24.85
CA GLN A 684 -13.90 -38.03 26.14
C GLN A 684 -14.71 -38.87 27.13
N GLU A 685 -14.95 -40.14 26.81
CA GLU A 685 -15.33 -41.10 27.84
C GLU A 685 -14.10 -41.32 28.73
N ILE A 686 -14.24 -41.06 30.03
CA ILE A 686 -13.20 -41.43 31.00
C ILE A 686 -13.22 -42.95 31.08
N GLU A 687 -12.36 -43.59 30.30
CA GLU A 687 -12.20 -45.04 30.33
C GLU A 687 -11.49 -45.42 31.64
N ILE A 688 -12.27 -45.96 32.58
CA ILE A 688 -11.76 -46.38 33.88
C ILE A 688 -11.26 -47.81 33.76
N SER A 689 -9.93 -47.98 33.74
CA SER A 689 -9.31 -49.30 33.80
C SER A 689 -9.61 -49.97 35.14
N THR A 690 -9.98 -51.26 35.10
CA THR A 690 -10.27 -52.06 36.31
C THR A 690 -9.05 -52.25 37.20
N LYS A 691 -7.83 -52.06 36.67
CA LYS A 691 -6.57 -52.15 37.41
C LYS A 691 -6.33 -50.99 38.38
N ASP A 692 -6.98 -49.84 38.12
CA ASP A 692 -6.80 -48.61 38.91
C ASP A 692 -7.82 -48.48 40.04
N LEU A 693 -8.67 -49.51 40.22
CA LEU A 693 -9.76 -49.53 41.18
C LEU A 693 -9.50 -50.56 42.28
N ARG A 694 -9.58 -50.10 43.53
CA ARG A 694 -9.72 -50.98 44.70
C ARG A 694 -11.19 -51.02 45.11
N ILE A 695 -11.78 -52.20 45.11
CA ILE A 695 -13.20 -52.42 45.44
C ILE A 695 -13.27 -53.20 46.76
N ASP A 696 -13.78 -52.57 47.81
CA ASP A 696 -13.98 -53.17 49.12
C ASP A 696 -15.50 -53.38 49.35
N THR A 697 -15.90 -54.56 49.80
CA THR A 697 -17.31 -54.90 50.13
C THR A 697 -17.50 -54.97 51.64
N PHE A 698 -18.58 -54.39 52.16
CA PHE A 698 -18.85 -54.34 53.61
C PHE A 698 -20.37 -54.32 53.88
N ARG A 699 -20.76 -54.37 55.16
CA ARG A 699 -22.18 -54.36 55.57
C ARG A 699 -22.75 -52.95 55.54
N SER A 700 -23.95 -52.79 54.99
CA SER A 700 -24.69 -51.53 54.97
C SER A 700 -25.04 -51.06 56.38
N SER A 701 -24.89 -49.78 56.67
CA SER A 701 -25.23 -49.20 57.98
C SER A 701 -26.61 -48.53 57.95
N GLY A 702 -27.58 -49.10 58.68
CA GLY A 702 -28.93 -48.52 58.81
C GLY A 702 -29.88 -49.36 59.66
N PRO A 703 -30.97 -48.78 60.21
CA PRO A 703 -31.98 -49.52 60.96
C PRO A 703 -32.83 -50.39 60.01
N GLY A 704 -32.45 -51.67 59.86
CA GLY A 704 -33.16 -52.62 59.01
C GLY A 704 -32.94 -54.08 59.45
N GLY A 705 -33.90 -54.95 59.12
CA GLY A 705 -34.04 -56.33 59.64
C GLY A 705 -32.90 -57.31 59.30
N GLN A 706 -33.11 -58.61 59.57
CA GLN A 706 -32.09 -59.67 59.51
C GLN A 706 -31.16 -59.62 58.29
N HIS A 707 -31.68 -59.24 57.11
CA HIS A 707 -30.92 -59.11 55.85
C HIS A 707 -29.82 -58.03 55.85
N VAL A 708 -29.93 -56.98 56.68
CA VAL A 708 -28.91 -55.92 56.80
C VAL A 708 -27.71 -56.39 57.63
N ASN A 709 -27.94 -57.32 58.58
CA ASN A 709 -26.91 -57.79 59.50
C ASN A 709 -26.13 -59.01 58.98
N THR A 710 -26.65 -59.75 57.99
CA THR A 710 -26.05 -60.99 57.48
C THR A 710 -25.36 -60.85 56.12
N THR A 711 -25.65 -59.82 55.31
CA THR A 711 -25.23 -59.76 53.91
C THR A 711 -24.40 -58.51 53.60
N ASP A 712 -23.18 -58.72 53.08
CA ASP A 712 -22.23 -57.66 52.72
C ASP A 712 -22.61 -57.01 51.37
N SER A 713 -23.67 -56.19 51.40
CA SER A 713 -24.27 -55.57 50.21
C SER A 713 -23.72 -54.18 49.87
N ALA A 714 -23.03 -53.49 50.78
CA ALA A 714 -22.43 -52.18 50.54
C ALA A 714 -21.08 -52.29 49.83
N ILE A 715 -20.80 -51.35 48.92
CA ILE A 715 -19.56 -51.32 48.14
C ILE A 715 -18.88 -49.98 48.29
N ARG A 716 -17.57 -50.01 48.50
CA ARG A 716 -16.67 -48.86 48.43
C ARG A 716 -15.68 -49.06 47.29
N ILE A 717 -15.53 -48.05 46.45
CA ILE A 717 -14.55 -48.04 45.36
C ILE A 717 -13.57 -46.90 45.61
N THR A 718 -12.27 -47.21 45.59
CA THR A 718 -11.17 -46.26 45.70
C THR A 718 -10.39 -46.25 44.41
N HIS A 719 -10.28 -45.09 43.76
CA HIS A 719 -9.44 -44.91 42.57
C HIS A 719 -8.01 -44.60 42.99
N LEU A 720 -7.10 -45.58 42.84
CA LEU A 720 -5.73 -45.54 43.34
C LEU A 720 -4.94 -44.31 42.85
N PRO A 721 -5.00 -43.90 41.56
CA PRO A 721 -4.24 -42.74 41.07
C PRO A 721 -4.68 -41.39 41.64
N THR A 722 -5.96 -41.25 41.98
CA THR A 722 -6.53 -39.94 42.42
C THR A 722 -6.83 -39.85 43.91
N GLY A 723 -6.86 -40.99 44.61
CA GLY A 723 -7.30 -41.10 46.01
C GLY A 723 -8.79 -40.90 46.24
N ILE A 724 -9.62 -40.79 45.20
CA ILE A 724 -11.06 -40.55 45.33
C ILE A 724 -11.76 -41.83 45.78
N VAL A 725 -12.50 -41.72 46.89
CA VAL A 725 -13.32 -42.79 47.46
C VAL A 725 -14.81 -42.48 47.22
N VAL A 726 -15.55 -43.48 46.76
CA VAL A 726 -17.02 -43.46 46.64
C VAL A 726 -17.61 -44.72 47.26
N GLN A 727 -18.82 -44.61 47.81
CA GLN A 727 -19.53 -45.73 48.42
C GLN A 727 -21.01 -45.71 48.04
N SER A 728 -21.61 -46.88 47.80
CA SER A 728 -23.06 -47.05 47.65
C SER A 728 -23.58 -48.18 48.54
N GLN A 729 -24.73 -47.92 49.17
CA GLN A 729 -25.46 -48.82 50.07
C GLN A 729 -26.99 -48.73 49.91
N SER A 730 -27.47 -48.15 48.80
CA SER A 730 -28.88 -47.77 48.59
C SER A 730 -29.79 -48.97 48.29
N ASP A 731 -29.28 -49.97 47.56
CA ASP A 731 -30.03 -51.15 47.12
C ASP A 731 -29.60 -52.40 47.94
N ARG A 732 -30.48 -53.40 47.99
CA ARG A 732 -30.20 -54.70 48.62
C ARG A 732 -29.25 -55.57 47.79
N SER A 733 -29.05 -55.23 46.50
CA SER A 733 -28.18 -55.98 45.57
C SER A 733 -26.78 -55.38 45.45
N GLN A 734 -25.76 -56.23 45.71
CA GLN A 734 -24.35 -55.89 45.57
C GLN A 734 -23.98 -55.39 44.16
N HIS A 735 -24.49 -56.03 43.10
CA HIS A 735 -24.16 -55.65 41.73
C HIS A 735 -24.71 -54.27 41.34
N ARG A 736 -25.89 -53.91 41.87
CA ARG A 736 -26.48 -52.59 41.65
C ARG A 736 -25.73 -51.50 42.41
N ASN A 737 -25.37 -51.75 43.67
CA ASN A 737 -24.51 -50.84 44.43
C ASN A 737 -23.15 -50.65 43.75
N LYS A 738 -22.61 -51.69 43.08
CA LYS A 738 -21.35 -51.59 42.31
C LYS A 738 -21.50 -50.68 41.10
N ALA A 739 -22.59 -50.85 40.34
CA ALA A 739 -22.87 -50.04 39.17
C ALA A 739 -23.09 -48.56 39.54
N GLU A 740 -23.83 -48.31 40.64
CA GLU A 740 -24.07 -46.96 41.15
C GLU A 740 -22.80 -46.31 41.71
N ALA A 741 -21.97 -47.06 42.44
CA ALA A 741 -20.66 -46.58 42.90
C ALA A 741 -19.72 -46.26 41.73
N LEU A 742 -19.72 -47.06 40.66
CA LEU A 742 -18.97 -46.76 39.44
C LEU A 742 -19.50 -45.51 38.72
N ALA A 743 -20.81 -45.30 38.69
CA ALA A 743 -21.41 -44.09 38.14
C ALA A 743 -21.03 -42.85 38.95
N MET A 744 -21.06 -42.94 40.29
CA MET A 744 -20.59 -41.87 41.18
C MET A 744 -19.09 -41.59 41.02
N LEU A 745 -18.27 -42.64 40.83
CA LEU A 745 -16.84 -42.48 40.56
C LEU A 745 -16.59 -41.73 39.26
N ARG A 746 -17.30 -42.12 38.19
CA ARG A 746 -17.25 -41.43 36.88
C ARG A 746 -17.62 -39.96 37.02
N ALA A 747 -18.69 -39.65 37.75
CA ALA A 747 -19.12 -38.28 38.00
C ALA A 747 -18.06 -37.46 38.77
N LYS A 748 -17.46 -38.02 39.84
CA LYS A 748 -16.40 -37.33 40.61
C LYS A 748 -15.11 -37.14 39.81
N LEU A 749 -14.71 -38.13 39.01
CA LEU A 749 -13.52 -38.01 38.14
C LEU A 749 -13.74 -36.97 37.04
N TYR A 750 -14.95 -36.91 36.48
CA TYR A 750 -15.33 -35.89 35.51
C TYR A 750 -15.31 -34.49 36.13
N GLN A 751 -15.86 -34.33 37.33
CA GLN A 751 -15.81 -33.06 38.07
C GLN A 751 -14.36 -32.60 38.34
N ARG A 752 -13.49 -33.50 38.82
CA ARG A 752 -12.07 -33.18 39.05
C ARG A 752 -11.36 -32.76 37.76
N LYS A 753 -11.68 -33.41 36.62
CA LYS A 753 -11.12 -33.04 35.32
C LYS A 753 -11.58 -31.65 34.88
N LEU A 754 -12.85 -31.29 35.13
CA LEU A 754 -13.36 -29.94 34.90
C LEU A 754 -12.66 -28.91 35.81
N GLU A 755 -12.44 -29.22 37.09
CA GLU A 755 -11.70 -28.39 38.04
C GLU A 755 -10.24 -28.21 37.62
N ASP A 756 -9.56 -29.27 37.17
CA ASP A 756 -8.19 -29.20 36.64
C ASP A 756 -8.09 -28.37 35.37
N GLN A 757 -9.06 -28.51 34.45
CA GLN A 757 -9.17 -27.66 33.26
C GLN A 757 -9.47 -26.21 33.62
N ALA A 758 -10.31 -25.95 34.62
CA ALA A 758 -10.60 -24.61 35.13
C ALA A 758 -9.37 -23.98 35.77
N ARG A 759 -8.59 -24.75 36.56
CA ARG A 759 -7.34 -24.30 37.17
C ARG A 759 -6.27 -23.96 36.13
N LYS A 760 -6.08 -24.81 35.11
CA LYS A 760 -5.16 -24.52 33.99
C LYS A 760 -5.59 -23.27 33.21
N ARG A 761 -6.90 -23.10 32.97
CA ARG A 761 -7.46 -21.88 32.38
C ARG A 761 -7.22 -20.65 33.26
N GLN A 762 -7.41 -20.75 34.57
CA GLN A 762 -7.12 -19.67 35.51
C GLN A 762 -5.64 -19.30 35.57
N GLN A 763 -4.73 -20.28 35.59
CA GLN A 763 -3.28 -20.03 35.56
C GLN A 763 -2.85 -19.31 34.28
N PHE A 764 -3.38 -19.74 33.12
CA PHE A 764 -3.15 -19.04 31.85
C PHE A 764 -3.67 -17.60 31.93
N THR A 765 -4.87 -17.39 32.47
CA THR A 765 -5.49 -16.07 32.62
C THR A 765 -4.73 -15.15 33.57
N GLN A 766 -4.18 -15.67 34.68
CA GLN A 766 -3.38 -14.89 35.64
C GLN A 766 -2.02 -14.44 35.07
N GLY A 767 -1.46 -15.18 34.11
CA GLY A 767 -0.20 -14.81 33.45
C GLY A 767 -0.30 -13.60 32.50
N LEU A 768 -1.50 -13.22 32.07
CA LEU A 768 -1.75 -12.13 31.10
C LEU A 768 -1.87 -10.73 31.73
N GLY A 769 -1.75 -10.62 33.06
CA GLY A 769 -1.87 -9.36 33.79
C GLY A 769 -3.33 -8.89 33.97
N ASP A 770 -3.58 -8.14 35.04
CA ASP A 770 -4.90 -7.56 35.31
C ASP A 770 -5.23 -6.44 34.31
N ASN A 771 -6.53 -6.24 34.03
CA ASN A 771 -7.07 -5.14 33.23
C ASN A 771 -6.98 -3.79 33.99
N ALA A 772 -5.78 -3.46 34.44
CA ALA A 772 -5.47 -2.33 35.30
C ALA A 772 -4.27 -1.56 34.77
N TRP A 773 -4.12 -0.34 35.26
CA TRP A 773 -3.04 0.58 34.88
C TRP A 773 -1.67 -0.06 35.16
N GLY A 774 -0.79 -0.15 34.15
CA GLY A 774 0.59 -0.63 34.30
C GLY A 774 0.92 -1.99 33.66
N SER A 775 -0.07 -2.73 33.17
CA SER A 775 0.11 -4.04 32.49
C SER A 775 0.02 -3.96 30.96
N GLN A 776 -0.02 -2.76 30.37
CA GLN A 776 -0.24 -2.60 28.93
C GLN A 776 0.97 -3.05 28.10
N ILE A 777 0.70 -3.83 27.05
CA ILE A 777 1.72 -4.24 26.07
C ILE A 777 1.89 -3.20 24.96
N ARG A 778 0.82 -2.49 24.58
CA ARG A 778 0.86 -1.47 23.53
C ARG A 778 0.00 -0.26 23.88
N SER A 779 0.51 0.94 23.59
CA SER A 779 -0.19 2.21 23.72
C SER A 779 -0.46 2.82 22.36
N TYR A 780 -1.73 3.11 22.08
CA TYR A 780 -2.22 3.81 20.90
C TYR A 780 -2.59 5.23 21.33
N VAL A 781 -1.71 6.20 21.09
CA VAL A 781 -1.95 7.61 21.42
C VAL A 781 -2.38 8.32 20.14
N LEU A 782 -3.61 8.83 20.11
CA LEU A 782 -4.17 9.59 18.97
C LEU A 782 -4.20 11.10 19.24
N HIS A 783 -4.02 11.52 20.50
CA HIS A 783 -3.96 12.92 20.92
C HIS A 783 -3.10 13.05 22.19
N PRO A 784 -2.20 14.05 22.31
CA PRO A 784 -2.00 15.22 21.43
C PRO A 784 -1.13 14.97 20.18
N TYR A 785 -0.40 13.87 20.16
CA TYR A 785 0.35 13.38 19.00
C TYR A 785 -0.21 12.02 18.60
N GLN A 786 -0.01 11.63 17.35
CA GLN A 786 -0.34 10.31 16.85
C GLN A 786 0.90 9.43 16.92
N MET A 787 0.85 8.36 17.71
CA MET A 787 1.92 7.38 17.82
C MET A 787 1.40 6.09 18.43
N VAL A 788 1.81 4.95 17.89
CA VAL A 788 1.60 3.63 18.49
C VAL A 788 2.92 3.08 18.98
N LYS A 789 3.00 2.70 20.25
CA LYS A 789 4.24 2.19 20.86
C LYS A 789 4.00 0.85 21.56
N ASP A 790 4.82 -0.14 21.26
CA ASP A 790 4.90 -1.41 22.00
C ASP A 790 5.92 -1.27 23.13
N HIS A 791 5.50 -1.54 24.37
CA HIS A 791 6.34 -1.37 25.56
C HIS A 791 7.29 -2.54 25.80
N ARG A 792 7.10 -3.66 25.11
CA ARG A 792 7.94 -4.85 25.26
C ARG A 792 9.20 -4.76 24.39
N THR A 793 9.01 -4.35 23.14
CA THR A 793 10.08 -4.18 22.14
C THR A 793 10.62 -2.75 22.08
N ASN A 794 9.95 -1.79 22.73
CA ASN A 794 10.18 -0.34 22.61
C ASN A 794 10.02 0.23 21.19
N TYR A 795 9.55 -0.56 20.22
CA TYR A 795 9.30 -0.11 18.87
C TYR A 795 8.07 0.80 18.81
N SER A 796 8.15 1.86 18.01
CA SER A 796 7.08 2.85 17.86
C SER A 796 6.89 3.26 16.41
N GLU A 797 5.63 3.36 16.00
CA GLU A 797 5.21 3.84 14.69
C GLU A 797 4.48 5.19 14.83
N SER A 798 4.79 6.14 13.95
CA SER A 798 4.24 7.49 13.95
C SER A 798 2.84 7.53 13.30
N ASN A 799 2.61 6.70 12.27
CA ASN A 799 1.34 6.68 11.57
C ASN A 799 0.33 5.73 12.23
N ALA A 800 -0.38 6.24 13.25
CA ALA A 800 -1.37 5.45 13.99
C ALA A 800 -2.57 4.98 13.14
N ALA A 801 -2.89 5.65 12.04
CA ALA A 801 -4.01 5.27 11.18
C ALA A 801 -3.72 3.96 10.43
N LEU A 802 -2.52 3.81 9.86
CA LEU A 802 -2.10 2.57 9.18
C LEU A 802 -2.11 1.37 10.13
N VAL A 803 -1.64 1.55 11.36
CA VAL A 803 -1.64 0.49 12.38
C VAL A 803 -3.07 0.05 12.71
N LEU A 804 -4.00 1.00 12.88
CA LEU A 804 -5.41 0.69 13.14
C LEU A 804 -6.13 0.06 11.93
N ASP A 805 -5.56 0.21 10.73
CA ASP A 805 -6.05 -0.39 9.50
C ASP A 805 -5.49 -1.79 9.21
N GLY A 806 -4.58 -2.29 10.06
CA GLY A 806 -4.08 -3.67 10.03
C GLY A 806 -2.56 -3.80 9.82
N ASP A 807 -1.81 -2.71 9.69
CA ASP A 807 -0.35 -2.75 9.55
C ASP A 807 0.35 -2.97 10.91
N ILE A 808 0.25 -4.21 11.43
CA ILE A 808 0.84 -4.62 12.71
C ILE A 808 2.02 -5.59 12.55
N ASP A 809 2.42 -5.89 11.32
CA ASP A 809 3.43 -6.91 11.02
C ASP A 809 4.77 -6.60 11.70
N GLN A 810 5.23 -5.35 11.62
CA GLN A 810 6.49 -4.94 12.25
C GLN A 810 6.48 -5.13 13.77
N PHE A 811 5.34 -4.94 14.45
CA PHE A 811 5.24 -5.19 15.89
C PHE A 811 5.38 -6.67 16.21
N ILE A 812 4.73 -7.53 15.43
CA ILE A 812 4.78 -8.99 15.60
C ILE A 812 6.19 -9.50 15.33
N GLU A 813 6.83 -9.05 14.25
CA GLU A 813 8.19 -9.45 13.85
C GLU A 813 9.23 -9.11 14.92
N LYS A 814 9.23 -7.86 15.41
CA LYS A 814 10.17 -7.43 16.46
C LYS A 814 9.98 -8.24 17.75
N MET A 815 8.74 -8.60 18.08
CA MET A 815 8.45 -9.43 19.25
C MET A 815 8.96 -10.87 19.09
N LEU A 816 8.74 -11.48 17.92
CA LEU A 816 9.23 -12.83 17.63
C LEU A 816 10.77 -12.90 17.69
N LEU A 817 11.45 -11.89 17.13
CA LEU A 817 12.91 -11.78 17.21
C LEU A 817 13.40 -11.63 18.66
N GLN A 818 12.75 -10.79 19.47
CA GLN A 818 13.13 -10.61 20.88
C GLN A 818 12.94 -11.88 21.72
N GLN A 819 11.87 -12.63 21.49
CA GLN A 819 11.62 -13.92 22.17
C GLN A 819 12.73 -14.94 21.89
N THR A 820 13.24 -14.97 20.66
CA THR A 820 14.35 -15.86 20.31
C THR A 820 15.67 -15.47 20.97
N ALA A 821 15.99 -14.18 21.03
CA ALA A 821 17.18 -13.69 21.72
C ALA A 821 17.15 -14.04 23.23
N SER A 822 15.99 -13.95 23.88
CA SER A 822 15.84 -14.36 25.28
C SER A 822 15.96 -15.87 25.49
N ASN A 823 15.56 -16.69 24.52
CA ASN A 823 15.69 -18.14 24.60
C ASN A 823 17.13 -18.62 24.34
N SER A 824 17.91 -17.93 23.51
CA SER A 824 19.32 -18.25 23.26
C SER A 824 20.23 -17.94 24.47
N ASP A 825 19.94 -16.87 25.23
CA ASP A 825 20.70 -16.54 26.44
C ASP A 825 20.38 -17.50 27.61
N GLY A 826 19.18 -18.08 27.63
CA GLY A 826 18.79 -19.09 28.62
C GLY A 826 19.48 -20.45 28.44
N SER A 827 19.84 -20.83 27.21
CA SER A 827 20.49 -22.12 26.93
C SER A 827 22.00 -22.16 27.23
N ASN A 828 22.65 -21.01 27.46
CA ASN A 828 24.08 -20.95 27.78
C ASN A 828 24.41 -21.04 29.28
N THR A 829 23.41 -21.25 30.15
CA THR A 829 23.63 -21.41 31.62
C THR A 829 23.31 -22.81 32.15
N SER A 830 23.03 -23.78 31.27
CA SER A 830 22.89 -25.19 31.65
C SER A 830 23.54 -26.10 30.61
N ASN A 831 24.87 -26.10 30.57
CA ASN A 831 25.69 -27.24 30.14
C ASN A 831 26.98 -27.25 30.94
#